data_AF-A0A2A4K7Z1-F1
#
_entry.id   AF-A0A2A4K7Z1-F1
#
_cell.length_a   1.000
_cell.length_b   1.000
_cell.length_c   1.000
_cell.angle_alpha   90.00
_cell.angle_beta   90.00
_cell.angle_gamma   90.00
#
_symmetry.space_group_name_H-M   'P 1'
#
loop_
_entity.id
_entity.type
_entity.pdbx_description
1 polymer ?
#
loop_
_entity_poly.entity_id
_entity_poly.type
_entity_poly.pdbx_seq_one_letter_code
_entity_poly.pdbx_strand_id
1 'polypeptide(L)'
;MHSIKTFWSPELKKERALRKEESAKYSLINDQLKLLNQENQKQAMLVRQLEEELRLRMRQPAPELQQQLEALFSENEHLQREIAILRDTIKELELRIETQKQTLQARDESIKKLLEMLQNKGMGKEEERQMFQQMQAMAQKQLDEFRLEIQRRDQEILAMAAKMKALEEQHQDYQRHIAVLKESLCAKEEHYSMLQTDTKNYYHAQVEELKARLDEKSRLVEKKTAAALSATHELAELRDHSEIKDRKINVLQRKLDLREATKKLQAAGAQNAKAGEDTAQAKKQLQEEFKKLDDARRQFEEQRRTVENKRKDVEEKEKALAELDRQLKKRKEQMDQMEASLRKAGGSTAAVSDLNRKLSDSQKDADQLKQQLDQTKEEAQRLTAETERLLQLVQMSQEEQAQKEKQIIDLQQSVRNLQAKLKSQQQAQAQREEDLTRARQSELAAMRDLETTLSQKDALATKLEESKMKIIDLEIELNESSLILSEVLKMPDGPEMNNIKRSKSFFELQKSGKVVDRLDKCKYSRSDNDLDKMHYKDKKREPPDLSKLTRKIFDLTKEIGIKNSKLIEQQRCISILEEALRENNNIAEFEQLLAVVRSKDERINELEKFVNKKCGSSPSDCKDKKRILELEEALKESVLIAAEREKVFYEEEQRRIETLRKMGKMEQRIRSLQNASALNCGTCSSVLKRLKRLEDALQHCQANRDHILRQLSHLVQDVLEGAISEKDTQIAELEVKGVLDESETNRYDTLKAERDRLLNRLKTENERILKLEQYSEPSPPSPGTLPVDITVTDELLQACDDNEEDIPATVL
;
A
#
# COMPACT_ATOMS: atom_id res chain seq x y z
N MET A 1 -13.49 -65.12 77.11
CA MET A 1 -12.72 -65.38 75.86
C MET A 1 -12.37 -64.03 75.26
N HIS A 2 -11.12 -63.80 74.86
CA HIS A 2 -10.67 -62.44 74.51
C HIS A 2 -11.04 -62.06 73.06
N SER A 3 -11.62 -60.86 72.91
CA SER A 3 -11.97 -60.31 71.61
C SER A 3 -10.72 -59.98 70.79
N ILE A 4 -10.62 -60.53 69.59
CA ILE A 4 -9.59 -60.16 68.61
C ILE A 4 -9.94 -58.79 68.03
N LYS A 5 -9.68 -57.73 68.80
CA LYS A 5 -9.68 -56.35 68.28
C LYS A 5 -8.57 -56.25 67.24
N THR A 6 -8.95 -56.12 65.97
CA THR A 6 -8.02 -56.21 64.84
C THR A 6 -7.03 -55.04 64.84
N PHE A 7 -5.78 -55.36 65.22
CA PHE A 7 -4.67 -54.41 65.31
C PHE A 7 -4.11 -54.11 63.89
N TRP A 8 -4.86 -53.33 63.11
CA TRP A 8 -4.37 -52.80 61.84
C TRP A 8 -3.33 -51.72 62.13
N SER A 9 -2.07 -51.96 61.73
CA SER A 9 -0.99 -50.98 61.88
C SER A 9 -1.37 -49.63 61.24
N PRO A 10 -0.94 -48.49 61.83
CA PRO A 10 -0.97 -47.19 61.17
C PRO A 10 -0.38 -47.21 59.75
N GLU A 11 0.69 -47.97 59.46
CA GLU A 11 1.22 -48.14 58.10
C GLU A 11 0.15 -48.74 57.17
N LEU A 12 -0.43 -49.88 57.53
CA LEU A 12 -1.46 -50.58 56.74
C LEU A 12 -2.71 -49.73 56.47
N LYS A 13 -3.05 -48.81 57.37
CA LYS A 13 -4.13 -47.83 57.14
C LYS A 13 -3.71 -46.74 56.16
N LYS A 14 -2.49 -46.19 56.25
CA LYS A 14 -1.95 -45.22 55.30
C LYS A 14 -1.79 -45.84 53.91
N GLU A 15 -1.27 -47.05 53.82
CA GLU A 15 -1.07 -47.81 52.58
C GLU A 15 -2.39 -48.13 51.88
N ARG A 16 -3.45 -48.47 52.64
CA ARG A 16 -4.81 -48.66 52.11
C ARG A 16 -5.48 -47.33 51.72
N ALA A 17 -5.13 -46.22 52.35
CA ALA A 17 -5.59 -44.89 51.95
C ALA A 17 -4.92 -44.44 50.64
N LEU A 18 -3.59 -44.58 50.54
CA LEU A 18 -2.81 -44.31 49.33
C LEU A 18 -3.33 -45.12 48.15
N ARG A 19 -3.51 -46.45 48.27
CA ARG A 19 -4.08 -47.25 47.17
C ARG A 19 -5.51 -46.84 46.77
N LYS A 20 -6.30 -46.27 47.67
CA LYS A 20 -7.61 -45.70 47.32
C LYS A 20 -7.47 -44.37 46.58
N GLU A 21 -6.54 -43.53 46.97
CA GLU A 21 -6.25 -42.26 46.32
C GLU A 21 -5.64 -42.46 44.92
N GLU A 22 -4.71 -43.41 44.77
CA GLU A 22 -4.18 -43.89 43.50
C GLU A 22 -5.31 -44.44 42.62
N SER A 23 -6.16 -45.32 43.16
CA SER A 23 -7.31 -45.87 42.42
C SER A 23 -8.28 -44.77 41.95
N ALA A 24 -8.52 -43.74 42.77
CA ALA A 24 -9.34 -42.59 42.40
C ALA A 24 -8.67 -41.75 41.30
N LYS A 25 -7.35 -41.50 41.38
CA LYS A 25 -6.57 -40.81 40.34
C LYS A 25 -6.60 -41.58 39.02
N TYR A 26 -6.40 -42.90 39.04
CA TYR A 26 -6.52 -43.75 37.85
C TYR A 26 -7.93 -43.73 37.25
N SER A 27 -8.99 -43.69 38.07
CA SER A 27 -10.36 -43.53 37.56
C SER A 27 -10.54 -42.18 36.88
N LEU A 28 -10.12 -41.08 37.52
CA LEU A 28 -10.24 -39.73 36.98
C LEU A 28 -9.48 -39.56 35.66
N ILE A 29 -8.26 -40.09 35.57
CA ILE A 29 -7.45 -40.08 34.33
C ILE A 29 -8.14 -40.90 33.23
N ASN A 30 -8.71 -42.06 33.56
CA ASN A 30 -9.46 -42.88 32.61
C ASN A 30 -10.74 -42.18 32.10
N ASP A 31 -11.45 -41.45 32.97
CA ASP A 31 -12.64 -40.69 32.59
C ASP A 31 -12.29 -39.42 31.78
N GLN A 32 -11.16 -38.76 32.09
CA GLN A 32 -10.59 -37.70 31.24
C GLN A 32 -10.19 -38.24 29.85
N LEU A 33 -9.54 -39.40 29.78
CA LEU A 33 -9.21 -40.05 28.50
C LEU A 33 -10.45 -40.43 27.68
N LYS A 34 -11.56 -40.82 28.32
CA LYS A 34 -12.84 -41.06 27.61
C LYS A 34 -13.41 -39.76 27.03
N LEU A 35 -13.40 -38.67 27.81
CA LEU A 35 -13.86 -37.36 27.33
C LEU A 35 -13.00 -36.87 26.16
N LEU A 36 -11.67 -36.94 26.28
CA LEU A 36 -10.73 -36.56 25.21
C LEU A 36 -10.92 -37.40 23.94
N ASN A 37 -11.24 -38.69 24.06
CA ASN A 37 -11.56 -39.54 22.91
C ASN A 37 -12.93 -39.18 22.27
N GLN A 38 -13.94 -38.85 23.07
CA GLN A 38 -15.23 -38.35 22.54
C GLN A 38 -15.09 -36.99 21.86
N GLU A 39 -14.19 -36.13 22.35
CA GLU A 39 -13.90 -34.81 21.78
C GLU A 39 -13.14 -34.94 20.45
N ASN A 40 -12.09 -35.79 20.39
CA ASN A 40 -11.42 -36.15 19.14
C ASN A 40 -12.38 -36.76 18.11
N GLN A 41 -13.34 -37.61 18.53
CA GLN A 41 -14.37 -38.15 17.63
C GLN A 41 -15.30 -37.07 17.07
N LYS A 42 -15.68 -36.05 17.87
CA LYS A 42 -16.45 -34.90 17.38
C LYS A 42 -15.63 -34.05 16.41
N GLN A 43 -14.37 -33.76 16.74
CA GLN A 43 -13.46 -33.01 15.87
C GLN A 43 -13.24 -33.74 14.54
N ALA A 44 -13.02 -35.05 14.54
CA ALA A 44 -12.87 -35.85 13.32
C ALA A 44 -14.14 -35.88 12.45
N MET A 45 -15.34 -35.87 13.04
CA MET A 45 -16.59 -35.71 12.29
C MET A 45 -16.75 -34.30 11.71
N LEU A 46 -16.43 -33.25 12.49
CA LEU A 46 -16.49 -31.87 12.02
C LEU A 46 -15.50 -31.61 10.88
N VAL A 47 -14.27 -32.13 10.97
CA VAL A 47 -13.27 -32.07 9.90
C VAL A 47 -13.80 -32.77 8.64
N ARG A 48 -14.40 -33.96 8.74
CA ARG A 48 -15.04 -34.61 7.58
C ARG A 48 -16.17 -33.79 6.97
N GLN A 49 -17.04 -33.19 7.79
CA GLN A 49 -18.12 -32.33 7.30
C GLN A 49 -17.56 -31.11 6.55
N LEU A 50 -16.52 -30.46 7.09
CA LEU A 50 -15.84 -29.34 6.45
C LEU A 50 -15.10 -29.77 5.18
N GLU A 51 -14.50 -30.96 5.14
CA GLU A 51 -13.90 -31.55 3.93
C GLU A 51 -14.93 -31.87 2.84
N GLU A 52 -16.14 -32.30 3.21
CA GLU A 52 -17.24 -32.54 2.27
C GLU A 52 -17.85 -31.22 1.76
N GLU A 53 -18.08 -30.22 2.63
CA GLU A 53 -18.48 -28.87 2.22
C GLU A 53 -17.44 -28.21 1.30
N LEU A 54 -16.15 -28.36 1.61
CA LEU A 54 -15.06 -27.84 0.79
C LEU A 54 -14.99 -28.58 -0.55
N ARG A 55 -15.17 -29.91 -0.58
CA ARG A 55 -15.28 -30.68 -1.83
C ARG A 55 -16.49 -30.26 -2.68
N LEU A 56 -17.63 -29.96 -2.06
CA LEU A 56 -18.82 -29.48 -2.75
C LEU A 56 -18.59 -28.09 -3.36
N ARG A 57 -18.04 -27.15 -2.59
CA ARG A 57 -17.64 -25.81 -3.08
C ARG A 57 -16.57 -25.87 -4.18
N MET A 58 -15.58 -26.76 -4.06
CA MET A 58 -14.54 -26.96 -5.08
C MET A 58 -15.07 -27.54 -6.40
N ARG A 59 -16.23 -28.21 -6.39
CA ARG A 59 -16.78 -28.90 -7.56
C ARG A 59 -17.82 -28.08 -8.34
N GLN A 60 -18.21 -26.91 -7.84
CA GLN A 60 -19.11 -25.98 -8.52
C GLN A 60 -18.53 -24.57 -8.54
N PRO A 61 -17.99 -24.07 -9.69
CA PRO A 61 -18.00 -22.63 -9.92
C PRO A 61 -19.45 -22.13 -9.81
N ALA A 62 -19.64 -20.94 -9.24
CA ALA A 62 -20.98 -20.45 -8.92
C ALA A 62 -21.87 -20.44 -10.19
N PRO A 63 -23.04 -21.12 -10.18
CA PRO A 63 -23.86 -21.27 -11.38
C PRO A 63 -24.35 -19.92 -11.90
N GLU A 64 -24.56 -18.94 -11.02
CA GLU A 64 -24.93 -17.57 -11.40
C GLU A 64 -23.81 -16.86 -12.20
N LEU A 65 -22.53 -17.08 -11.83
CA LEU A 65 -21.39 -16.49 -12.55
C LEU A 65 -21.20 -17.15 -13.93
N GLN A 66 -21.38 -18.47 -14.02
CA GLN A 66 -21.32 -19.18 -15.29
C GLN A 66 -22.51 -18.78 -16.19
N GLN A 67 -23.71 -18.65 -15.64
CA GLN A 67 -24.89 -18.15 -16.35
C GLN A 67 -24.74 -16.68 -16.79
N GLN A 68 -24.09 -15.82 -15.99
CA GLN A 68 -23.77 -14.45 -16.40
C GLN A 68 -22.76 -14.40 -17.55
N LEU A 69 -21.72 -15.23 -17.53
CA LEU A 69 -20.77 -15.35 -18.64
C LEU A 69 -21.46 -15.86 -19.91
N GLU A 70 -22.28 -16.89 -19.80
CA GLU A 70 -23.02 -17.50 -20.92
C GLU A 70 -24.06 -16.52 -21.51
N ALA A 71 -24.74 -15.74 -20.65
CA ALA A 71 -25.60 -14.64 -21.07
C ALA A 71 -24.81 -13.55 -21.82
N LEU A 72 -23.66 -13.11 -21.28
CA LEU A 72 -22.79 -12.11 -21.92
C LEU A 72 -22.24 -12.59 -23.26
N PHE A 73 -21.90 -13.88 -23.41
CA PHE A 73 -21.54 -14.45 -24.71
C PHE A 73 -22.72 -14.42 -25.69
N SER A 74 -23.94 -14.77 -25.25
CA SER A 74 -25.14 -14.72 -26.09
C SER A 74 -25.52 -13.30 -26.53
N GLU A 75 -25.30 -12.29 -25.67
CA GLU A 75 -25.49 -10.87 -25.97
C GLU A 75 -24.40 -10.38 -26.95
N ASN A 76 -23.16 -10.85 -26.80
CA ASN A 76 -22.08 -10.55 -27.76
C ASN A 76 -22.39 -11.14 -29.14
N GLU A 77 -22.86 -12.38 -29.23
CA GLU A 77 -23.31 -12.99 -30.50
C GLU A 77 -24.54 -12.29 -31.09
N HIS A 78 -25.44 -11.74 -30.26
CA HIS A 78 -26.54 -10.91 -30.75
C HIS A 78 -26.01 -9.62 -31.40
N LEU A 79 -25.19 -8.86 -30.68
CA LEU A 79 -24.60 -7.61 -31.15
C LEU A 79 -23.74 -7.82 -32.40
N GLN A 80 -22.99 -8.91 -32.50
CA GLN A 80 -22.22 -9.24 -33.71
C GLN A 80 -23.12 -9.52 -34.93
N ARG A 81 -24.25 -10.22 -34.76
CA ARG A 81 -25.25 -10.42 -35.83
C ARG A 81 -25.92 -9.11 -36.23
N GLU A 82 -26.26 -8.26 -35.25
CA GLU A 82 -26.89 -6.96 -35.48
C GLU A 82 -25.95 -5.99 -36.22
N ILE A 83 -24.66 -5.96 -35.85
CA ILE A 83 -23.60 -5.24 -36.58
C ILE A 83 -23.44 -5.78 -38.02
N ALA A 84 -23.58 -7.08 -38.26
CA ALA A 84 -23.53 -7.66 -39.61
C ALA A 84 -24.72 -7.19 -40.46
N ILE A 85 -25.95 -7.27 -39.93
CA ILE A 85 -27.18 -6.81 -40.59
C ILE A 85 -27.11 -5.31 -40.92
N LEU A 86 -26.63 -4.48 -39.97
CA LEU A 86 -26.45 -3.04 -40.20
C LEU A 86 -25.42 -2.77 -41.31
N ARG A 87 -24.31 -3.51 -41.36
CA ARG A 87 -23.30 -3.39 -42.43
C ARG A 87 -23.85 -3.78 -43.81
N ASP A 88 -24.69 -4.81 -43.89
CA ASP A 88 -25.31 -5.21 -45.15
C ASP A 88 -26.43 -4.25 -45.58
N THR A 89 -27.17 -3.69 -44.62
CA THR A 89 -28.15 -2.62 -44.88
C THR A 89 -27.48 -1.36 -45.44
N ILE A 90 -26.29 -0.99 -44.93
CA ILE A 90 -25.49 0.13 -45.46
C ILE A 90 -25.10 -0.14 -46.92
N LYS A 91 -24.61 -1.34 -47.25
CA LYS A 91 -24.27 -1.72 -48.65
C LYS A 91 -25.47 -1.64 -49.59
N GLU A 92 -26.67 -2.04 -49.15
CA GLU A 92 -27.87 -1.90 -50.00
C GLU A 92 -28.23 -0.42 -50.23
N LEU A 93 -28.08 0.43 -49.23
CA LEU A 93 -28.28 1.88 -49.36
C LEU A 93 -27.24 2.52 -50.30
N GLU A 94 -25.96 2.15 -50.19
CA GLU A 94 -24.89 2.56 -51.09
C GLU A 94 -25.20 2.15 -52.55
N LEU A 95 -25.62 0.90 -52.76
CA LEU A 95 -26.01 0.39 -54.08
C LEU A 95 -27.24 1.13 -54.65
N ARG A 96 -28.23 1.45 -53.82
CA ARG A 96 -29.40 2.25 -54.21
C ARG A 96 -29.00 3.68 -54.60
N ILE A 97 -28.11 4.31 -53.85
CA ILE A 97 -27.60 5.66 -54.16
C ILE A 97 -26.89 5.67 -55.51
N GLU A 98 -25.99 4.70 -55.77
CA GLU A 98 -25.28 4.62 -57.05
C GLU A 98 -26.24 4.31 -58.22
N THR A 99 -27.25 3.46 -58.00
CA THR A 99 -28.30 3.17 -59.01
C THR A 99 -29.15 4.41 -59.33
N GLN A 100 -29.52 5.20 -58.31
CA GLN A 100 -30.25 6.46 -58.48
C GLN A 100 -29.40 7.51 -59.21
N LYS A 101 -28.10 7.61 -58.88
CA LYS A 101 -27.12 8.46 -59.54
C LYS A 101 -26.95 8.13 -61.02
N GLN A 102 -26.83 6.85 -61.37
CA GLN A 102 -26.82 6.39 -62.77
C GLN A 102 -28.16 6.69 -63.48
N THR A 103 -29.29 6.56 -62.79
CA THR A 103 -30.62 6.89 -63.34
C THR A 103 -30.78 8.40 -63.60
N LEU A 104 -30.25 9.26 -62.73
CA LEU A 104 -30.21 10.72 -62.94
C LEU A 104 -29.32 11.07 -64.14
N GLN A 105 -28.09 10.54 -64.19
CA GLN A 105 -27.16 10.77 -65.29
C GLN A 105 -27.73 10.34 -66.66
N ALA A 106 -28.43 9.21 -66.71
CA ALA A 106 -29.15 8.76 -67.92
C ALA A 106 -30.34 9.67 -68.30
N ARG A 107 -31.01 10.30 -67.32
CA ARG A 107 -32.05 11.32 -67.58
C ARG A 107 -31.44 12.62 -68.09
N ASP A 108 -30.32 13.07 -67.54
CA ASP A 108 -29.63 14.29 -67.98
C ASP A 108 -29.15 14.16 -69.44
N GLU A 109 -28.60 12.99 -69.81
CA GLU A 109 -28.28 12.69 -71.21
C GLU A 109 -29.52 12.68 -72.13
N SER A 110 -30.65 12.17 -71.66
CA SER A 110 -31.89 12.11 -72.42
C SER A 110 -32.52 13.49 -72.61
N ILE A 111 -32.49 14.33 -71.56
CA ILE A 111 -32.89 15.74 -71.60
C ILE A 111 -31.98 16.51 -72.57
N LYS A 112 -30.66 16.28 -72.53
CA LYS A 112 -29.72 16.91 -73.46
C LYS A 112 -30.02 16.54 -74.93
N LYS A 113 -30.25 15.26 -75.22
CA LYS A 113 -30.66 14.78 -76.56
C LYS A 113 -32.02 15.36 -76.99
N LEU A 114 -32.97 15.54 -76.06
CA LEU A 114 -34.25 16.21 -76.34
C LEU A 114 -34.08 17.70 -76.67
N LEU A 115 -33.22 18.41 -75.95
CA LEU A 115 -32.90 19.82 -76.24
C LEU A 115 -32.21 19.96 -77.61
N GLU A 116 -31.26 19.07 -77.94
CA GLU A 116 -30.62 19.00 -79.26
C GLU A 116 -31.65 18.69 -80.37
N MET A 117 -32.62 17.80 -80.14
CA MET A 117 -33.70 17.53 -81.11
C MET A 117 -34.70 18.69 -81.25
N LEU A 118 -34.98 19.43 -80.18
CA LEU A 118 -35.84 20.63 -80.21
C LEU A 118 -35.18 21.80 -80.93
N GLN A 119 -33.87 22.00 -80.77
CA GLN A 119 -33.11 22.98 -81.57
C GLN A 119 -33.12 22.66 -83.07
N ASN A 120 -33.28 21.39 -83.46
CA ASN A 120 -33.28 20.94 -84.85
C ASN A 120 -34.68 20.90 -85.53
N LYS A 121 -35.75 21.36 -84.88
CA LYS A 121 -37.10 21.45 -85.50
C LYS A 121 -37.67 22.87 -85.41
N GLY A 122 -37.73 23.55 -86.55
CA GLY A 122 -38.26 24.90 -86.67
C GLY A 122 -39.72 25.01 -86.19
N MET A 123 -39.98 26.04 -85.37
CA MET A 123 -41.28 26.29 -84.73
C MET A 123 -42.44 26.46 -85.72
N GLY A 124 -43.62 25.97 -85.35
CA GLY A 124 -44.90 26.29 -85.99
C GLY A 124 -45.88 26.93 -85.01
N LYS A 125 -46.71 27.85 -85.55
CA LYS A 125 -47.92 28.47 -84.96
C LYS A 125 -47.77 29.27 -83.65
N GLU A 126 -48.52 30.37 -83.59
CA GLU A 126 -48.35 31.42 -82.58
C GLU A 126 -48.86 31.03 -81.18
N GLU A 127 -49.92 30.22 -81.10
CA GLU A 127 -50.53 29.79 -79.83
C GLU A 127 -49.70 28.72 -79.12
N GLU A 128 -49.15 27.74 -79.87
CA GLU A 128 -48.17 26.79 -79.33
C GLU A 128 -46.89 27.51 -78.90
N ARG A 129 -46.44 28.53 -79.65
CA ARG A 129 -45.33 29.42 -79.23
C ARG A 129 -45.62 30.14 -77.93
N GLN A 130 -46.82 30.70 -77.74
CA GLN A 130 -47.17 31.41 -76.50
C GLN A 130 -47.27 30.45 -75.30
N MET A 131 -47.91 29.29 -75.46
CA MET A 131 -47.96 28.29 -74.38
C MET A 131 -46.56 27.71 -74.07
N PHE A 132 -45.72 27.48 -75.10
CA PHE A 132 -44.34 27.06 -74.93
C PHE A 132 -43.49 28.15 -74.25
N GLN A 133 -43.62 29.43 -74.63
CA GLN A 133 -42.96 30.55 -73.95
C GLN A 133 -43.40 30.66 -72.49
N GLN A 134 -44.70 30.45 -72.18
CA GLN A 134 -45.21 30.51 -70.82
C GLN A 134 -44.71 29.33 -69.97
N MET A 135 -44.66 28.13 -70.54
CA MET A 135 -44.08 26.94 -69.90
C MET A 135 -42.56 27.08 -69.71
N GLN A 136 -41.86 27.59 -70.72
CA GLN A 136 -40.43 27.88 -70.67
C GLN A 136 -40.12 28.96 -69.61
N ALA A 137 -40.92 30.02 -69.52
CA ALA A 137 -40.77 31.05 -68.49
C ALA A 137 -41.04 30.51 -67.08
N MET A 138 -42.02 29.60 -66.91
CA MET A 138 -42.25 28.91 -65.63
C MET A 138 -41.04 28.03 -65.25
N ALA A 139 -40.54 27.22 -66.18
CA ALA A 139 -39.37 26.36 -65.96
C ALA A 139 -38.10 27.18 -65.68
N GLN A 140 -37.91 28.29 -66.39
CA GLN A 140 -36.82 29.24 -66.17
C GLN A 140 -36.89 29.83 -64.76
N LYS A 141 -38.08 30.27 -64.33
CA LYS A 141 -38.31 30.81 -62.99
C LYS A 141 -38.06 29.77 -61.90
N GLN A 142 -38.48 28.51 -62.09
CA GLN A 142 -38.16 27.41 -61.17
C GLN A 142 -36.66 27.11 -61.13
N LEU A 143 -35.95 27.14 -62.27
CA LEU A 143 -34.49 26.97 -62.31
C LEU A 143 -33.75 28.09 -61.57
N ASP A 144 -34.21 29.34 -61.69
CA ASP A 144 -33.61 30.48 -60.99
C ASP A 144 -33.99 30.50 -59.49
N GLU A 145 -35.18 30.03 -59.10
CA GLU A 145 -35.56 29.75 -57.71
C GLU A 145 -34.68 28.63 -57.10
N PHE A 146 -34.44 27.52 -57.82
CA PHE A 146 -33.53 26.47 -57.36
C PHE A 146 -32.07 26.94 -57.30
N ARG A 147 -31.62 27.82 -58.21
CA ARG A 147 -30.28 28.43 -58.13
C ARG A 147 -30.10 29.28 -56.88
N LEU A 148 -31.11 30.07 -56.51
CA LEU A 148 -31.09 30.87 -55.28
C LEU A 148 -31.10 29.97 -54.03
N GLU A 149 -31.88 28.88 -54.04
CA GLU A 149 -31.87 27.90 -52.94
C GLU A 149 -30.53 27.14 -52.82
N ILE A 150 -29.87 26.80 -53.94
CA ILE A 150 -28.52 26.23 -53.95
C ILE A 150 -27.51 27.24 -53.42
N GLN A 151 -27.51 28.48 -53.88
CA GLN A 151 -26.61 29.53 -53.37
C GLN A 151 -26.83 29.80 -51.87
N ARG A 152 -28.07 29.72 -51.39
CA ARG A 152 -28.40 29.79 -49.96
C ARG A 152 -27.81 28.60 -49.20
N ARG A 153 -27.93 27.38 -49.73
CA ARG A 153 -27.33 26.18 -49.14
C ARG A 153 -25.80 26.23 -49.13
N ASP A 154 -25.17 26.73 -50.18
CA ASP A 154 -23.72 26.91 -50.23
C ASP A 154 -23.25 27.91 -49.15
N GLN A 155 -24.00 28.99 -48.94
CA GLN A 155 -23.74 29.94 -47.84
C GLN A 155 -23.99 29.32 -46.45
N GLU A 156 -25.05 28.54 -46.27
CA GLU A 156 -25.33 27.78 -45.04
C GLU A 156 -24.20 26.77 -44.74
N ILE A 157 -23.69 26.06 -45.76
CA ILE A 157 -22.57 25.12 -45.66
C ILE A 157 -21.27 25.85 -45.30
N LEU A 158 -20.95 26.98 -45.95
CA LEU A 158 -19.77 27.78 -45.62
C LEU A 158 -19.83 28.33 -44.19
N ALA A 159 -21.00 28.79 -43.73
CA ALA A 159 -21.19 29.24 -42.36
C ALA A 159 -21.07 28.10 -41.34
N MET A 160 -21.54 26.89 -41.66
CA MET A 160 -21.34 25.70 -40.82
C MET A 160 -19.87 25.24 -40.79
N ALA A 161 -19.16 25.28 -41.92
CA ALA A 161 -17.74 24.96 -42.00
C ALA A 161 -16.89 25.93 -41.15
N ALA A 162 -17.19 27.24 -41.21
CA ALA A 162 -16.56 28.24 -40.35
C ALA A 162 -16.83 27.99 -38.86
N LYS A 163 -18.06 27.60 -38.49
CA LYS A 163 -18.41 27.21 -37.10
C LYS A 163 -17.68 25.96 -36.64
N MET A 164 -17.58 24.92 -37.48
CA MET A 164 -16.79 23.72 -37.15
C MET A 164 -15.32 24.07 -36.91
N LYS A 165 -14.70 24.85 -37.79
CA LYS A 165 -13.31 25.27 -37.62
C LYS A 165 -13.08 26.07 -36.33
N ALA A 166 -14.00 26.97 -35.97
CA ALA A 166 -13.92 27.71 -34.70
C ALA A 166 -14.05 26.79 -33.47
N LEU A 167 -14.87 25.74 -33.55
CA LEU A 167 -14.98 24.72 -32.50
C LEU A 167 -13.75 23.80 -32.44
N GLU A 168 -13.13 23.47 -33.57
CA GLU A 168 -11.85 22.75 -33.63
C GLU A 168 -10.71 23.58 -33.02
N GLU A 169 -10.66 24.88 -33.31
CA GLU A 169 -9.68 25.82 -32.73
C GLU A 169 -9.88 25.94 -31.20
N GLN A 170 -11.12 26.12 -30.73
CA GLN A 170 -11.42 26.07 -29.29
C GLN A 170 -11.07 24.72 -28.66
N HIS A 171 -11.34 23.59 -29.33
CA HIS A 171 -10.99 22.27 -28.81
C HIS A 171 -9.47 22.10 -28.67
N GLN A 172 -8.68 22.62 -29.62
CA GLN A 172 -7.22 22.66 -29.49
C GLN A 172 -6.77 23.56 -28.32
N ASP A 173 -7.41 24.71 -28.08
CA ASP A 173 -7.08 25.56 -26.92
C ASP A 173 -7.43 24.90 -25.58
N TYR A 174 -8.54 24.18 -25.49
CA TYR A 174 -8.83 23.34 -24.32
C TYR A 174 -7.80 22.21 -24.16
N GLN A 175 -7.34 21.56 -25.24
CA GLN A 175 -6.25 20.58 -25.16
C GLN A 175 -4.92 21.22 -24.70
N ARG A 176 -4.57 22.42 -25.17
CA ARG A 176 -3.39 23.19 -24.73
C ARG A 176 -3.48 23.53 -23.24
N HIS A 177 -4.63 24.03 -22.77
CA HIS A 177 -4.87 24.30 -21.35
C HIS A 177 -4.76 23.02 -20.49
N ILE A 178 -5.31 21.90 -20.95
CA ILE A 178 -5.21 20.61 -20.25
C ILE A 178 -3.76 20.11 -20.20
N ALA A 179 -2.95 20.36 -21.24
CA ALA A 179 -1.53 20.01 -21.25
C ALA A 179 -0.74 20.84 -20.21
N VAL A 180 -0.91 22.16 -20.20
CA VAL A 180 -0.25 23.05 -19.22
C VAL A 180 -0.68 22.75 -17.78
N LEU A 181 -1.95 22.41 -17.55
CA LEU A 181 -2.44 21.99 -16.23
C LEU A 181 -1.83 20.66 -15.78
N LYS A 182 -1.63 19.69 -16.68
CA LYS A 182 -0.93 18.43 -16.39
C LYS A 182 0.54 18.68 -16.06
N GLU A 183 1.23 19.50 -16.84
CA GLU A 183 2.64 19.85 -16.60
C GLU A 183 2.83 20.59 -15.27
N SER A 184 1.92 21.51 -14.94
CA SER A 184 1.88 22.17 -13.62
C SER A 184 1.57 21.22 -12.46
N LEU A 185 0.77 20.17 -12.69
CA LEU A 185 0.51 19.13 -11.70
C LEU A 185 1.75 18.26 -11.48
N CYS A 186 2.38 17.74 -12.54
CA CYS A 186 3.61 16.94 -12.45
C CYS A 186 4.72 17.70 -11.71
N ALA A 187 4.93 18.99 -12.02
CA ALA A 187 5.92 19.81 -11.31
C ALA A 187 5.63 19.94 -9.79
N LYS A 188 4.35 19.94 -9.39
CA LYS A 188 3.95 19.92 -7.96
C LYS A 188 4.12 18.55 -7.32
N GLU A 189 3.85 17.47 -8.05
CA GLU A 189 4.08 16.09 -7.59
C GLU A 189 5.58 15.82 -7.39
N GLU A 190 6.43 16.28 -8.30
CA GLU A 190 7.90 16.23 -8.17
C GLU A 190 8.39 17.04 -6.96
N HIS A 191 7.90 18.28 -6.78
CA HIS A 191 8.23 19.09 -5.61
C HIS A 191 7.78 18.44 -4.29
N TYR A 192 6.59 17.84 -4.25
CA TYR A 192 6.11 17.12 -3.06
C TYR A 192 6.93 15.86 -2.77
N SER A 193 7.31 15.10 -3.81
CA SER A 193 8.18 13.93 -3.71
C SER A 193 9.59 14.30 -3.20
N MET A 194 10.14 15.43 -3.65
CA MET A 194 11.39 16.00 -3.16
C MET A 194 11.28 16.37 -1.68
N LEU A 195 10.26 17.15 -1.29
CA LEU A 195 10.03 17.56 0.09
C LEU A 195 9.78 16.37 1.04
N GLN A 196 9.07 15.34 0.57
CA GLN A 196 8.87 14.08 1.30
C GLN A 196 10.19 13.33 1.48
N THR A 197 11.05 13.33 0.46
CA THR A 197 12.39 12.71 0.51
C THR A 197 13.31 13.46 1.48
N ASP A 198 13.34 14.79 1.46
CA ASP A 198 14.13 15.60 2.39
C ASP A 198 13.64 15.45 3.83
N THR A 199 12.32 15.44 4.04
CA THR A 199 11.71 15.16 5.35
C THR A 199 12.11 13.78 5.87
N LYS A 200 12.07 12.75 5.02
CA LYS A 200 12.50 11.39 5.36
C LYS A 200 14.00 11.32 5.67
N ASN A 201 14.83 12.02 4.91
CA ASN A 201 16.28 12.11 5.11
C ASN A 201 16.61 12.80 6.44
N TYR A 202 15.91 13.88 6.78
CA TYR A 202 16.03 14.59 8.06
C TYR A 202 15.70 13.67 9.26
N TYR A 203 14.56 12.98 9.22
CA TYR A 203 14.21 12.02 10.28
C TYR A 203 15.20 10.85 10.35
N HIS A 204 15.69 10.34 9.21
CA HIS A 204 16.69 9.27 9.22
C HIS A 204 18.01 9.74 9.84
N ALA A 205 18.50 10.93 9.49
CA ALA A 205 19.71 11.51 10.07
C ALA A 205 19.57 11.74 11.59
N GLN A 206 18.41 12.22 12.05
CA GLN A 206 18.12 12.38 13.48
C GLN A 206 18.11 11.02 14.23
N VAL A 207 17.57 9.97 13.62
CA VAL A 207 17.58 8.61 14.17
C VAL A 207 19.00 8.04 14.25
N GLU A 208 19.84 8.23 13.22
CA GLU A 208 21.24 7.78 13.27
C GLU A 208 22.07 8.59 14.28
N GLU A 209 21.81 9.89 14.46
CA GLU A 209 22.47 10.67 15.52
C GLU A 209 22.08 10.17 16.93
N LEU A 210 20.79 9.85 17.14
CA LEU A 210 20.32 9.29 18.41
C LEU A 210 20.91 7.90 18.69
N LYS A 211 21.08 7.06 17.66
CA LYS A 211 21.81 5.78 17.78
C LYS A 211 23.28 6.00 18.13
N ALA A 212 23.99 6.88 17.43
CA ALA A 212 25.39 7.16 17.71
C ALA A 212 25.62 7.67 19.15
N ARG A 213 24.73 8.56 19.63
CA ARG A 213 24.70 9.02 21.03
C ARG A 213 24.35 7.91 22.04
N LEU A 214 23.60 6.89 21.63
CA LEU A 214 23.31 5.71 22.47
C LEU A 214 24.52 4.77 22.53
N ASP A 215 25.15 4.46 21.40
CA ASP A 215 26.35 3.61 21.33
C ASP A 215 27.53 4.22 22.11
N GLU A 216 27.72 5.54 22.06
CA GLU A 216 28.72 6.24 22.87
C GLU A 216 28.43 6.11 24.37
N LYS A 217 27.16 6.22 24.78
CA LYS A 217 26.75 5.98 26.18
C LYS A 217 26.96 4.53 26.59
N SER A 218 26.63 3.56 25.74
CA SER A 218 26.85 2.13 25.98
C SER A 218 28.33 1.84 26.21
N ARG A 219 29.22 2.32 25.35
CA ARG A 219 30.69 2.22 25.52
C ARG A 219 31.19 2.90 26.80
N LEU A 220 30.59 4.03 27.19
CA LEU A 220 30.94 4.71 28.45
C LEU A 220 30.49 3.89 29.67
N VAL A 221 29.33 3.22 29.60
CA VAL A 221 28.85 2.29 30.63
C VAL A 221 29.75 1.07 30.71
N GLU A 222 30.04 0.39 29.59
CA GLU A 222 30.98 -0.74 29.52
C GLU A 222 32.33 -0.39 30.17
N LYS A 223 32.91 0.76 29.81
CA LYS A 223 34.18 1.24 30.36
C LYS A 223 34.11 1.51 31.86
N LYS A 224 32.99 2.03 32.37
CA LYS A 224 32.77 2.22 33.82
C LYS A 224 32.57 0.89 34.56
N THR A 225 31.85 -0.06 33.97
CA THR A 225 31.65 -1.40 34.53
C THR A 225 32.97 -2.16 34.59
N ALA A 226 33.80 -2.11 33.54
CA ALA A 226 35.15 -2.68 33.55
C ALA A 226 36.06 -2.05 34.62
N ALA A 227 36.03 -0.72 34.77
CA ALA A 227 36.78 -0.03 35.82
C ALA A 227 36.29 -0.39 37.24
N ALA A 228 34.97 -0.53 37.43
CA ALA A 228 34.39 -0.97 38.69
C ALA A 228 34.80 -2.42 39.03
N LEU A 229 34.83 -3.32 38.04
CA LEU A 229 35.29 -4.69 38.20
C LEU A 229 36.78 -4.75 38.61
N SER A 230 37.66 -3.94 37.99
CA SER A 230 39.06 -3.78 38.42
C SER A 230 39.14 -3.34 39.89
N ALA A 231 38.43 -2.28 40.26
CA ALA A 231 38.42 -1.79 41.64
C ALA A 231 37.88 -2.83 42.64
N THR A 232 36.90 -3.65 42.27
CA THR A 232 36.45 -4.76 43.15
C THR A 232 37.48 -5.89 43.27
N HIS A 233 38.28 -6.14 42.23
CA HIS A 233 39.37 -7.11 42.28
C HIS A 233 40.52 -6.60 43.17
N GLU A 234 40.94 -5.35 42.99
CA GLU A 234 41.94 -4.67 43.83
C GLU A 234 41.52 -4.64 45.31
N LEU A 235 40.22 -4.37 45.60
CA LEU A 235 39.67 -4.44 46.96
C LEU A 235 39.66 -5.86 47.53
N ALA A 236 39.47 -6.90 46.70
CA ALA A 236 39.57 -8.29 47.12
C ALA A 236 41.02 -8.68 47.45
N GLU A 237 41.99 -8.30 46.62
CA GLU A 237 43.42 -8.52 46.90
C GLU A 237 43.87 -7.80 48.17
N LEU A 238 43.44 -6.55 48.38
CA LEU A 238 43.72 -5.80 49.61
C LEU A 238 43.07 -6.43 50.85
N ARG A 239 41.88 -7.03 50.70
CA ARG A 239 41.21 -7.79 51.76
C ARG A 239 41.97 -9.07 52.10
N ASP A 240 42.37 -9.86 51.10
CA ASP A 240 43.19 -11.06 51.30
C ASP A 240 44.56 -10.71 51.90
N HIS A 241 45.15 -9.59 51.48
CA HIS A 241 46.37 -9.04 52.10
C HIS A 241 46.13 -8.61 53.56
N SER A 242 44.94 -8.11 53.92
CA SER A 242 44.58 -7.88 55.32
C SER A 242 44.43 -9.20 56.06
N GLU A 243 43.66 -10.16 55.55
CA GLU A 243 43.50 -11.46 56.20
C GLU A 243 44.83 -12.21 56.37
N ILE A 244 45.76 -12.12 55.40
CA ILE A 244 47.11 -12.65 55.54
C ILE A 244 47.90 -11.91 56.62
N LYS A 245 47.79 -10.57 56.70
CA LYS A 245 48.38 -9.77 57.81
C LYS A 245 47.76 -10.16 59.15
N ASP A 246 46.45 -10.33 59.25
CA ASP A 246 45.73 -10.66 60.49
C ASP A 246 46.02 -12.10 60.92
N ARG A 247 46.06 -13.06 60.01
CA ARG A 247 46.54 -14.43 60.27
C ARG A 247 48.01 -14.42 60.71
N LYS A 248 48.85 -13.57 60.11
CA LYS A 248 50.27 -13.41 60.48
C LYS A 248 50.46 -12.68 61.81
N ILE A 249 49.61 -11.70 62.15
CA ILE A 249 49.52 -11.06 63.46
C ILE A 249 49.10 -12.09 64.49
N ASN A 250 48.03 -12.85 64.27
CA ASN A 250 47.62 -13.94 65.17
C ASN A 250 48.71 -15.01 65.35
N VAL A 251 49.46 -15.37 64.29
CA VAL A 251 50.61 -16.27 64.40
C VAL A 251 51.80 -15.62 65.11
N LEU A 252 52.03 -14.32 64.94
CA LEU A 252 53.06 -13.57 65.66
C LEU A 252 52.69 -13.32 67.12
N GLN A 253 51.41 -13.13 67.44
CA GLN A 253 50.84 -13.04 68.78
C GLN A 253 51.05 -14.39 69.48
N ARG A 254 50.55 -15.49 68.88
CA ARG A 254 50.80 -16.85 69.38
C ARG A 254 52.29 -17.19 69.47
N LYS A 255 53.15 -16.63 68.60
CA LYS A 255 54.62 -16.75 68.67
C LYS A 255 55.29 -15.80 69.65
N LEU A 256 54.62 -14.73 70.11
CA LEU A 256 55.01 -13.86 71.21
C LEU A 256 54.58 -14.50 72.53
N ASP A 257 53.35 -14.99 72.65
CA ASP A 257 52.88 -15.82 73.76
C ASP A 257 53.80 -17.04 73.92
N LEU A 258 54.09 -17.75 72.81
CA LEU A 258 55.11 -18.80 72.79
C LEU A 258 56.53 -18.27 73.02
N ARG A 259 56.90 -17.04 72.68
CA ARG A 259 58.22 -16.45 73.05
C ARG A 259 58.23 -15.76 74.41
N GLU A 260 57.13 -15.79 75.16
CA GLU A 260 57.06 -15.44 76.56
C GLU A 260 57.08 -16.70 77.40
N ALA A 261 56.29 -17.71 77.04
CA ALA A 261 56.46 -19.09 77.49
C ALA A 261 57.88 -19.61 77.17
N THR A 262 58.42 -19.26 76.00
CA THR A 262 59.78 -19.59 75.61
C THR A 262 60.78 -18.49 75.94
N LYS A 263 60.43 -17.28 76.43
CA LYS A 263 61.41 -16.48 77.22
C LYS A 263 61.63 -17.10 78.59
N LYS A 264 60.60 -17.73 79.15
CA LYS A 264 60.66 -18.57 80.36
C LYS A 264 61.38 -19.91 80.13
N LEU A 265 61.70 -20.29 78.88
CA LEU A 265 62.49 -21.50 78.52
C LEU A 265 63.79 -21.20 77.71
N GLN A 266 63.94 -19.97 77.18
CA GLN A 266 65.04 -19.47 76.35
C GLN A 266 65.17 -17.93 76.56
N ALA A 267 66.10 -17.38 77.34
CA ALA A 267 67.32 -17.93 77.93
C ALA A 267 68.34 -18.56 76.93
N ALA A 268 67.95 -18.84 75.68
CA ALA A 268 68.70 -19.70 74.75
C ALA A 268 68.15 -19.74 73.30
N GLY A 269 68.32 -18.69 72.47
CA GLY A 269 68.27 -18.83 71.00
C GLY A 269 67.51 -17.79 70.15
N ALA A 270 67.89 -17.68 68.86
CA ALA A 270 67.36 -16.79 67.81
C ALA A 270 67.69 -17.40 66.39
N GLN A 271 67.60 -16.77 65.20
CA GLN A 271 67.34 -15.39 64.74
C GLN A 271 66.98 -15.38 63.21
N ASN A 272 66.07 -14.49 62.74
CA ASN A 272 66.00 -13.94 61.35
C ASN A 272 65.85 -14.93 60.13
N ALA A 273 65.73 -14.54 58.84
CA ALA A 273 65.00 -13.45 58.13
C ALA A 273 64.98 -13.69 56.57
N LYS A 274 64.32 -12.82 55.75
CA LYS A 274 64.35 -12.75 54.24
C LYS A 274 63.71 -13.96 53.50
N ALA A 275 63.54 -14.03 52.16
CA ALA A 275 63.19 -13.13 51.01
C ALA A 275 62.86 -14.03 49.77
N GLY A 276 62.37 -13.61 48.58
CA GLY A 276 61.83 -12.32 48.09
C GLY A 276 62.39 -11.89 46.71
N GLU A 277 61.72 -12.19 45.58
CA GLU A 277 62.21 -12.00 44.19
C GLU A 277 61.07 -11.92 43.14
N ASP A 278 60.96 -10.82 42.35
CA ASP A 278 60.15 -10.76 41.10
C ASP A 278 60.42 -9.44 40.32
N THR A 279 61.07 -9.48 39.14
CA THR A 279 61.41 -8.23 38.37
C THR A 279 61.71 -8.41 36.87
N ALA A 280 61.77 -9.64 36.36
CA ALA A 280 62.20 -9.87 34.97
C ALA A 280 61.10 -9.61 33.90
N GLN A 281 59.84 -9.87 34.25
CA GLN A 281 58.74 -9.99 33.28
C GLN A 281 58.26 -8.63 32.75
N ALA A 282 58.16 -7.61 33.61
CA ALA A 282 57.70 -6.26 33.25
C ALA A 282 58.55 -5.57 32.16
N LYS A 283 59.84 -5.92 32.05
CA LYS A 283 60.78 -5.29 31.10
C LYS A 283 60.50 -5.64 29.64
N LYS A 284 59.77 -6.74 29.38
CA LYS A 284 59.50 -7.23 28.01
C LYS A 284 58.29 -6.54 27.37
N GLN A 285 57.21 -6.34 28.13
CA GLN A 285 55.97 -5.71 27.65
C GLN A 285 56.18 -4.24 27.21
N LEU A 286 57.01 -3.49 27.95
CA LEU A 286 57.35 -2.10 27.62
C LEU A 286 58.03 -1.93 26.24
N GLN A 287 58.67 -2.97 25.71
CA GLN A 287 59.40 -2.89 24.45
C GLN A 287 58.50 -3.02 23.21
N GLU A 288 57.31 -3.61 23.35
CA GLU A 288 56.36 -3.81 22.24
C GLU A 288 55.47 -2.57 22.02
N GLU A 289 55.03 -1.90 23.10
CA GLU A 289 54.26 -0.65 23.02
C GLU A 289 55.02 0.50 22.37
N PHE A 290 56.34 0.61 22.65
CA PHE A 290 57.20 1.61 22.02
C PHE A 290 57.20 1.54 20.49
N LYS A 291 57.04 0.33 19.93
CA LYS A 291 57.06 0.12 18.47
C LYS A 291 55.78 0.61 17.80
N LYS A 292 54.62 0.42 18.45
CA LYS A 292 53.31 0.89 17.95
C LYS A 292 53.23 2.42 17.86
N LEU A 293 53.84 3.11 18.83
CA LEU A 293 53.85 4.57 18.89
C LEU A 293 54.63 5.23 17.73
N ASP A 294 55.73 4.61 17.29
CA ASP A 294 56.59 5.19 16.24
C ASP A 294 55.97 5.04 14.83
N ASP A 295 55.27 3.93 14.57
CA ASP A 295 54.49 3.74 13.33
C ASP A 295 53.32 4.74 13.23
N ALA A 296 52.60 4.98 14.33
CA ALA A 296 51.52 5.97 14.39
C ALA A 296 52.02 7.40 14.13
N ARG A 297 53.18 7.77 14.71
CA ARG A 297 53.84 9.07 14.50
C ARG A 297 54.15 9.32 13.02
N ARG A 298 54.57 8.28 12.30
CA ARG A 298 54.97 8.37 10.88
C ARG A 298 53.83 8.79 9.96
N GLN A 299 52.59 8.35 10.24
CA GLN A 299 51.40 8.68 9.45
C GLN A 299 51.01 10.16 9.59
N PHE A 300 51.10 10.74 10.80
CA PHE A 300 50.82 12.16 11.03
C PHE A 300 51.83 13.10 10.33
N GLU A 301 53.10 12.72 10.27
CA GLU A 301 54.15 13.48 9.57
C GLU A 301 53.87 13.57 8.05
N GLU A 302 53.28 12.54 7.46
CA GLU A 302 52.92 12.47 6.04
C GLU A 302 51.66 13.30 5.71
N GLN A 303 50.63 13.26 6.57
CA GLN A 303 49.47 14.14 6.46
C GLN A 303 49.88 15.63 6.53
N ARG A 304 50.81 15.99 7.43
CA ARG A 304 51.28 17.40 7.57
C ARG A 304 51.88 17.94 6.27
N ARG A 305 52.70 17.15 5.58
CA ARG A 305 53.31 17.52 4.28
C ARG A 305 52.28 17.84 3.21
N THR A 306 51.18 17.08 3.18
CA THR A 306 50.12 17.24 2.18
C THR A 306 49.34 18.54 2.36
N VAL A 307 49.13 18.96 3.61
CA VAL A 307 48.53 20.27 3.95
C VAL A 307 49.51 21.41 3.64
N GLU A 308 50.79 21.24 3.96
CA GLU A 308 51.83 22.27 3.76
C GLU A 308 52.10 22.58 2.29
N ASN A 309 51.97 21.60 1.39
CA ASN A 309 52.03 21.83 -0.06
C ASN A 309 50.83 22.66 -0.55
N LYS A 310 49.59 22.26 -0.22
CA LYS A 310 48.37 23.00 -0.62
C LYS A 310 48.36 24.47 -0.18
N ARG A 311 49.03 24.80 0.94
CA ARG A 311 49.17 26.17 1.41
C ARG A 311 50.04 27.03 0.47
N LYS A 312 51.09 26.46 -0.14
CA LYS A 312 51.99 27.18 -1.05
C LYS A 312 51.27 27.51 -2.37
N ASP A 313 50.50 26.57 -2.92
CA ASP A 313 49.72 26.75 -4.14
C ASP A 313 48.73 27.94 -4.06
N VAL A 314 48.22 28.24 -2.85
CA VAL A 314 47.37 29.41 -2.59
C VAL A 314 48.20 30.69 -2.51
N GLU A 315 49.30 30.66 -1.75
CA GLU A 315 50.19 31.81 -1.54
C GLU A 315 50.88 32.30 -2.84
N GLU A 316 51.05 31.41 -3.84
CA GLU A 316 51.51 31.78 -5.18
C GLU A 316 50.43 32.45 -6.03
N LYS A 317 49.16 32.02 -5.91
CA LYS A 317 48.03 32.63 -6.64
C LYS A 317 47.70 34.04 -6.16
N GLU A 318 47.79 34.28 -4.84
CA GLU A 318 47.61 35.63 -4.27
C GLU A 318 48.66 36.62 -4.81
N LYS A 319 49.92 36.18 -4.94
CA LYS A 319 51.01 37.00 -5.50
C LYS A 319 50.81 37.31 -6.98
N ALA A 320 50.25 36.38 -7.76
CA ALA A 320 49.96 36.58 -9.17
C ALA A 320 48.88 37.67 -9.39
N LEU A 321 47.84 37.69 -8.55
CA LEU A 321 46.79 38.72 -8.61
C LEU A 321 47.34 40.12 -8.28
N ALA A 322 48.16 40.24 -7.22
CA ALA A 322 48.70 41.53 -6.77
C ALA A 322 49.60 42.24 -7.82
N GLU A 323 50.28 41.49 -8.69
CA GLU A 323 51.09 42.08 -9.77
C GLU A 323 50.24 42.63 -10.92
N LEU A 324 49.07 42.04 -11.22
CA LEU A 324 48.17 42.53 -12.26
C LEU A 324 47.59 43.92 -11.91
N ASP A 325 47.14 44.11 -10.66
CA ASP A 325 46.68 45.42 -10.17
C ASP A 325 47.77 46.50 -10.28
N ARG A 326 49.03 46.13 -9.98
CA ARG A 326 50.18 47.04 -10.07
C ARG A 326 50.45 47.48 -11.52
N GLN A 327 50.22 46.61 -12.50
CA GLN A 327 50.38 46.93 -13.93
C GLN A 327 49.26 47.85 -14.44
N LEU A 328 48.02 47.61 -14.04
CA LEU A 328 46.88 48.49 -14.36
C LEU A 328 47.09 49.91 -13.82
N LYS A 329 47.57 50.04 -12.58
CA LYS A 329 47.84 51.36 -11.97
C LYS A 329 48.88 52.17 -12.76
N LYS A 330 50.00 51.55 -13.15
CA LYS A 330 51.04 52.20 -13.98
C LYS A 330 50.52 52.67 -15.34
N ARG A 331 49.65 51.90 -15.99
CA ARG A 331 49.04 52.27 -17.28
C ARG A 331 48.18 53.54 -17.16
N LYS A 332 47.54 53.77 -16.02
CA LYS A 332 46.77 54.99 -15.75
C LYS A 332 47.69 56.20 -15.54
N GLU A 333 48.69 56.08 -14.67
CA GLU A 333 49.65 57.15 -14.35
C GLU A 333 50.43 57.67 -15.58
N GLN A 334 50.60 56.82 -16.61
CA GLN A 334 51.22 57.21 -17.89
C GLN A 334 50.30 58.06 -18.80
N MET A 335 48.98 57.91 -18.69
CA MET A 335 48.02 58.70 -19.48
C MET A 335 47.98 60.15 -19.00
N ASP A 336 47.85 60.33 -17.68
CA ASP A 336 47.73 61.64 -17.02
C ASP A 336 48.92 62.57 -17.32
N GLN A 337 50.13 62.01 -17.47
CA GLN A 337 51.36 62.75 -17.80
C GLN A 337 51.40 63.27 -19.24
N MET A 338 50.81 62.54 -20.19
CA MET A 338 50.74 62.93 -21.60
C MET A 338 49.79 64.11 -21.79
N GLU A 339 48.60 64.07 -21.17
CA GLU A 339 47.62 65.16 -21.23
C GLU A 339 48.15 66.46 -20.60
N ALA A 340 48.83 66.37 -19.45
CA ALA A 340 49.43 67.51 -18.77
C ALA A 340 50.51 68.22 -19.61
N SER A 341 51.22 67.47 -20.45
CA SER A 341 52.31 67.98 -21.29
C SER A 341 51.79 68.79 -22.49
N LEU A 342 50.72 68.31 -23.14
CA LEU A 342 50.15 68.95 -24.33
C LEU A 342 49.54 70.34 -24.07
N ARG A 343 49.13 70.63 -22.82
CA ARG A 343 48.51 71.93 -22.46
C ARG A 343 49.50 73.11 -22.32
N LYS A 344 50.82 72.88 -22.37
CA LYS A 344 51.80 73.82 -21.80
C LYS A 344 52.73 74.55 -22.77
N ALA A 345 52.60 74.35 -24.09
CA ALA A 345 53.45 75.03 -25.08
C ALA A 345 52.66 75.44 -26.34
N GLY A 346 52.66 76.74 -26.66
CA GLY A 346 52.04 77.25 -27.88
C GLY A 346 52.59 78.61 -28.30
N GLY A 347 52.80 78.78 -29.61
CA GLY A 347 53.02 80.08 -30.25
C GLY A 347 54.46 80.48 -30.59
N SER A 348 54.91 80.16 -31.81
CA SER A 348 55.83 81.02 -32.58
C SER A 348 55.71 80.72 -34.08
N THR A 349 55.83 81.72 -34.94
CA THR A 349 55.32 81.67 -36.33
C THR A 349 56.17 80.89 -37.32
N ALA A 350 57.47 80.70 -37.09
CA ALA A 350 58.26 79.73 -37.87
C ALA A 350 57.73 78.29 -37.66
N ALA A 351 57.26 78.00 -36.45
CA ALA A 351 56.56 76.74 -36.19
C ALA A 351 55.16 76.71 -36.81
N VAL A 352 54.61 77.76 -37.43
CA VAL A 352 53.27 77.69 -38.07
C VAL A 352 53.32 77.03 -39.44
N SER A 353 54.40 77.15 -40.23
CA SER A 353 54.53 76.33 -41.46
C SER A 353 54.85 74.87 -41.10
N ASP A 354 55.70 74.68 -40.10
CA ASP A 354 56.09 73.36 -39.60
C ASP A 354 54.94 72.66 -38.86
N LEU A 355 54.09 73.40 -38.15
CA LEU A 355 52.82 72.91 -37.59
C LEU A 355 51.77 72.73 -38.68
N ASN A 356 51.61 73.59 -39.69
CA ASN A 356 50.67 73.31 -40.78
C ASN A 356 51.06 72.04 -41.55
N ARG A 357 52.36 71.78 -41.73
CA ARG A 357 52.84 70.53 -42.31
C ARG A 357 52.65 69.36 -41.34
N LYS A 358 53.13 69.44 -40.09
CA LYS A 358 52.95 68.38 -39.08
C LYS A 358 51.48 68.15 -38.71
N LEU A 359 50.59 69.13 -38.85
CA LEU A 359 49.15 69.03 -38.65
C LEU A 359 48.46 68.50 -39.90
N SER A 360 48.94 68.81 -41.12
CA SER A 360 48.48 68.10 -42.34
C SER A 360 48.92 66.64 -42.33
N ASP A 361 50.12 66.36 -41.85
CA ASP A 361 50.66 65.00 -41.73
C ASP A 361 49.98 64.25 -40.57
N SER A 362 49.86 64.85 -39.37
CA SER A 362 49.06 64.28 -38.27
C SER A 362 47.55 64.21 -38.55
N GLN A 363 47.00 65.04 -39.44
CA GLN A 363 45.62 64.90 -39.92
C GLN A 363 45.51 63.67 -40.82
N LYS A 364 46.45 63.45 -41.76
CA LYS A 364 46.51 62.21 -42.55
C LYS A 364 46.74 60.98 -41.68
N ASP A 365 47.61 61.08 -40.67
CA ASP A 365 47.88 59.98 -39.74
C ASP A 365 46.65 59.72 -38.86
N ALA A 366 45.93 60.75 -38.41
CA ALA A 366 44.68 60.60 -37.67
C ALA A 366 43.56 60.03 -38.55
N ASP A 367 43.45 60.44 -39.81
CA ASP A 367 42.46 59.91 -40.76
C ASP A 367 42.80 58.46 -41.17
N GLN A 368 44.08 58.11 -41.30
CA GLN A 368 44.55 56.73 -41.49
C GLN A 368 44.31 55.87 -40.24
N LEU A 369 44.65 56.34 -39.05
CA LEU A 369 44.38 55.65 -37.79
C LEU A 369 42.88 55.50 -37.54
N LYS A 370 42.06 56.47 -37.96
CA LYS A 370 40.60 56.38 -37.94
C LYS A 370 40.08 55.36 -38.95
N GLN A 371 40.63 55.32 -40.16
CA GLN A 371 40.29 54.31 -41.15
C GLN A 371 40.68 52.89 -40.69
N GLN A 372 41.85 52.73 -40.05
CA GLN A 372 42.27 51.47 -39.41
C GLN A 372 41.40 51.11 -38.19
N LEU A 373 40.98 52.10 -37.40
CA LEU A 373 40.07 51.91 -36.27
C LEU A 373 38.67 51.48 -36.74
N ASP A 374 38.19 52.03 -37.86
CA ASP A 374 36.90 51.67 -38.42
C ASP A 374 36.95 50.31 -39.16
N GLN A 375 38.07 49.98 -39.84
CA GLN A 375 38.36 48.63 -40.34
C GLN A 375 38.41 47.59 -39.22
N THR A 376 39.14 47.85 -38.13
CA THR A 376 39.23 46.91 -37.00
C THR A 376 37.92 46.80 -36.21
N LYS A 377 37.05 47.82 -36.23
CA LYS A 377 35.65 47.69 -35.76
C LYS A 377 34.83 46.78 -36.68
N GLU A 378 34.93 46.93 -38.00
CA GLU A 378 34.24 46.04 -38.94
C GLU A 378 34.72 44.59 -38.80
N GLU A 379 36.03 44.37 -38.67
CA GLU A 379 36.60 43.05 -38.42
C GLU A 379 36.13 42.47 -37.07
N ALA A 380 36.14 43.27 -36.01
CA ALA A 380 35.61 42.86 -34.71
C ALA A 380 34.11 42.51 -34.78
N GLN A 381 33.29 43.29 -35.48
CA GLN A 381 31.87 43.01 -35.67
C GLN A 381 31.63 41.73 -36.49
N ARG A 382 32.43 41.51 -37.56
CA ARG A 382 32.38 40.26 -38.35
C ARG A 382 32.77 39.05 -37.50
N LEU A 383 33.83 39.16 -36.69
CA LEU A 383 34.26 38.11 -35.77
C LEU A 383 33.22 37.86 -34.67
N THR A 384 32.57 38.90 -34.11
CA THR A 384 31.45 38.72 -33.17
C THR A 384 30.31 37.94 -33.83
N ALA A 385 29.83 38.37 -35.00
CA ALA A 385 28.76 37.67 -35.72
C ALA A 385 29.14 36.24 -36.13
N GLU A 386 30.42 35.98 -36.44
CA GLU A 386 30.92 34.62 -36.68
C GLU A 386 30.96 33.78 -35.40
N THR A 387 31.37 34.35 -34.25
CA THR A 387 31.30 33.65 -32.96
C THR A 387 29.86 33.37 -32.52
N GLU A 388 28.92 34.28 -32.74
CA GLU A 388 27.48 34.07 -32.47
C GLU A 388 26.93 32.94 -33.36
N ARG A 389 27.25 32.95 -34.66
CA ARG A 389 26.89 31.88 -35.60
C ARG A 389 27.48 30.52 -35.21
N LEU A 390 28.74 30.49 -34.77
CA LEU A 390 29.40 29.27 -34.30
C LEU A 390 28.80 28.78 -32.98
N LEU A 391 28.46 29.69 -32.05
CA LEU A 391 27.78 29.36 -30.79
C LEU A 391 26.41 28.73 -31.07
N GLN A 392 25.63 29.31 -32.00
CA GLN A 392 24.33 28.78 -32.41
C GLN A 392 24.45 27.41 -33.10
N LEU A 393 25.49 27.19 -33.92
CA LEU A 393 25.80 25.88 -34.51
C LEU A 393 26.17 24.84 -33.44
N VAL A 394 26.96 25.21 -32.44
CA VAL A 394 27.29 24.34 -31.30
C VAL A 394 26.06 24.03 -30.46
N GLN A 395 25.19 25.02 -30.19
CA GLN A 395 23.94 24.81 -29.47
C GLN A 395 23.00 23.87 -30.24
N MET A 396 22.74 24.13 -31.52
CA MET A 396 21.94 23.24 -32.39
C MET A 396 22.51 21.80 -32.40
N SER A 397 23.84 21.65 -32.45
CA SER A 397 24.49 20.34 -32.42
C SER A 397 24.39 19.65 -31.05
N GLN A 398 24.38 20.40 -29.95
CA GLN A 398 24.16 19.87 -28.59
C GLN A 398 22.69 19.48 -28.39
N GLU A 399 21.75 20.24 -28.92
CA GLU A 399 20.32 19.92 -28.91
C GLU A 399 20.01 18.68 -29.75
N GLU A 400 20.59 18.55 -30.95
CA GLU A 400 20.47 17.34 -31.78
C GLU A 400 21.11 16.11 -31.10
N GLN A 401 22.24 16.29 -30.42
CA GLN A 401 22.90 15.23 -29.66
C GLN A 401 22.06 14.81 -28.44
N ALA A 402 21.50 15.76 -27.68
CA ALA A 402 20.61 15.48 -26.54
C ALA A 402 19.31 14.77 -26.98
N GLN A 403 18.76 15.12 -28.15
CA GLN A 403 17.63 14.40 -28.74
C GLN A 403 17.98 12.96 -29.10
N LYS A 404 19.16 12.71 -29.69
CA LYS A 404 19.66 11.36 -29.97
C LYS A 404 19.91 10.55 -28.70
N GLU A 405 20.49 11.17 -27.67
CA GLU A 405 20.73 10.52 -26.39
C GLU A 405 19.42 10.17 -25.67
N LYS A 406 18.41 11.05 -25.71
CA LYS A 406 17.06 10.74 -25.22
C LYS A 406 16.44 9.57 -25.98
N GLN A 407 16.50 9.57 -27.32
CA GLN A 407 16.01 8.43 -28.12
C GLN A 407 16.74 7.12 -27.80
N ILE A 408 18.06 7.16 -27.55
CA ILE A 408 18.84 6.00 -27.11
C ILE A 408 18.38 5.51 -25.74
N ILE A 409 18.09 6.41 -24.79
CA ILE A 409 17.55 6.06 -23.46
C ILE A 409 16.17 5.42 -23.59
N ASP A 410 15.26 6.02 -24.35
CA ASP A 410 13.90 5.52 -24.58
C ASP A 410 13.93 4.13 -25.25
N LEU A 411 14.78 3.94 -26.26
CA LEU A 411 14.99 2.64 -26.92
C LEU A 411 15.62 1.60 -25.97
N GLN A 412 16.62 1.97 -25.17
CA GLN A 412 17.18 1.07 -24.17
C GLN A 412 16.14 0.66 -23.11
N GLN A 413 15.32 1.58 -22.65
CA GLN A 413 14.27 1.31 -21.67
C GLN A 413 13.16 0.44 -22.26
N SER A 414 12.79 0.66 -23.53
CA SER A 414 11.91 -0.23 -24.29
C SER A 414 12.48 -1.65 -24.41
N VAL A 415 13.77 -1.79 -24.77
CA VAL A 415 14.46 -3.10 -24.84
C VAL A 415 14.52 -3.79 -23.48
N ARG A 416 14.82 -3.08 -22.39
CA ARG A 416 14.79 -3.63 -21.02
C ARG A 416 13.38 -4.11 -20.63
N ASN A 417 12.35 -3.33 -20.97
CA ASN A 417 10.94 -3.68 -20.72
C ASN A 417 10.52 -4.93 -21.52
N LEU A 418 10.95 -5.05 -22.78
CA LEU A 418 10.71 -6.24 -23.61
C LEU A 418 11.46 -7.47 -23.08
N GLN A 419 12.71 -7.32 -22.64
CA GLN A 419 13.48 -8.40 -22.00
C GLN A 419 12.85 -8.84 -20.67
N ALA A 420 12.34 -7.91 -19.86
CA ALA A 420 11.63 -8.22 -18.62
C ALA A 420 10.31 -8.96 -18.89
N LYS A 421 9.52 -8.51 -19.88
CA LYS A 421 8.31 -9.21 -20.33
C LYS A 421 8.61 -10.61 -20.85
N LEU A 422 9.66 -10.78 -21.66
CA LEU A 422 10.07 -12.09 -22.19
C LEU A 422 10.48 -13.05 -21.06
N LYS A 423 11.29 -12.59 -20.08
CA LYS A 423 11.65 -13.40 -18.91
C LYS A 423 10.44 -13.78 -18.06
N SER A 424 9.52 -12.84 -17.82
CA SER A 424 8.27 -13.11 -17.09
C SER A 424 7.39 -14.12 -17.83
N GLN A 425 7.28 -14.00 -19.15
CA GLN A 425 6.53 -14.94 -20.00
C GLN A 425 7.16 -16.34 -19.98
N GLN A 426 8.50 -16.44 -20.06
CA GLN A 426 9.23 -17.70 -19.95
C GLN A 426 9.06 -18.36 -18.57
N GLN A 427 9.11 -17.58 -17.48
CA GLN A 427 8.84 -18.09 -16.13
C GLN A 427 7.39 -18.57 -15.98
N ALA A 428 6.41 -17.83 -16.52
CA ALA A 428 5.01 -18.23 -16.52
C ALA A 428 4.74 -19.48 -17.40
N GLN A 429 5.51 -19.69 -18.48
CA GLN A 429 5.48 -20.93 -19.25
C GLN A 429 6.08 -22.10 -18.45
N ALA A 430 7.26 -21.93 -17.86
CA ALA A 430 7.91 -22.96 -17.05
C ALA A 430 7.04 -23.39 -15.85
N GLN A 431 6.37 -22.46 -15.16
CA GLN A 431 5.43 -22.78 -14.08
C GLN A 431 4.22 -23.57 -14.59
N ARG A 432 3.63 -23.19 -15.74
CA ARG A 432 2.52 -23.94 -16.35
C ARG A 432 2.93 -25.34 -16.79
N GLU A 433 4.15 -25.51 -17.30
CA GLU A 433 4.71 -26.83 -17.63
C GLU A 433 4.94 -27.66 -16.37
N GLU A 434 5.49 -27.07 -15.30
CA GLU A 434 5.67 -27.77 -14.03
C GLU A 434 4.31 -28.21 -13.44
N ASP A 435 3.32 -27.31 -13.36
CA ASP A 435 1.97 -27.64 -12.89
C ASP A 435 1.28 -28.71 -13.76
N LEU A 436 1.46 -28.68 -15.08
CA LEU A 436 1.01 -29.76 -15.97
C LEU A 436 1.71 -31.09 -15.69
N THR A 437 3.00 -31.09 -15.34
CA THR A 437 3.68 -32.33 -14.92
C THR A 437 3.22 -32.82 -13.55
N ARG A 438 2.98 -31.94 -12.56
CA ARG A 438 2.42 -32.32 -11.25
C ARG A 438 1.00 -32.87 -11.39
N ALA A 439 0.16 -32.26 -12.22
CA ALA A 439 -1.18 -32.76 -12.53
C ALA A 439 -1.13 -34.18 -13.10
N ARG A 440 -0.31 -34.41 -14.13
CA ARG A 440 -0.11 -35.75 -14.72
C ARG A 440 0.46 -36.77 -13.72
N GLN A 441 1.35 -36.36 -12.82
CA GLN A 441 1.86 -37.24 -11.76
C GLN A 441 0.76 -37.61 -10.74
N SER A 442 -0.14 -36.68 -10.41
CA SER A 442 -1.32 -36.92 -9.57
C SER A 442 -2.33 -37.86 -10.24
N GLU A 443 -2.62 -37.66 -11.53
CA GLU A 443 -3.44 -38.57 -12.33
C GLU A 443 -2.84 -39.99 -12.38
N LEU A 444 -1.53 -40.11 -12.61
CA LEU A 444 -0.82 -41.39 -12.60
C LEU A 444 -0.78 -42.05 -11.21
N ALA A 445 -0.85 -41.27 -10.11
CA ALA A 445 -1.00 -41.82 -8.77
C ALA A 445 -2.42 -42.37 -8.57
N ALA A 446 -3.45 -41.58 -8.89
CA ALA A 446 -4.85 -41.99 -8.81
C ALA A 446 -5.17 -43.22 -9.70
N MET A 447 -4.52 -43.35 -10.86
CA MET A 447 -4.62 -44.55 -11.70
C MET A 447 -4.06 -45.80 -11.00
N ARG A 448 -2.91 -45.71 -10.32
CA ARG A 448 -2.35 -46.84 -9.55
C ARG A 448 -3.23 -47.21 -8.36
N ASP A 449 -3.81 -46.22 -7.67
CA ASP A 449 -4.77 -46.47 -6.58
C ASP A 449 -6.02 -47.21 -7.12
N LEU A 450 -6.52 -46.82 -8.30
CA LEU A 450 -7.59 -47.56 -9.00
C LEU A 450 -7.17 -48.98 -9.41
N GLU A 451 -5.96 -49.19 -9.94
CA GLU A 451 -5.43 -50.53 -10.24
C GLU A 451 -5.35 -51.41 -9.00
N THR A 452 -4.86 -50.88 -7.86
CA THR A 452 -4.79 -51.66 -6.61
C THR A 452 -6.18 -51.98 -6.04
N THR A 453 -7.14 -51.06 -6.11
CA THR A 453 -8.52 -51.32 -5.65
C THR A 453 -9.27 -52.29 -6.56
N LEU A 454 -9.00 -52.30 -7.87
CA LEU A 454 -9.49 -53.34 -8.79
C LEU A 454 -8.87 -54.71 -8.44
N SER A 455 -7.56 -54.79 -8.23
CA SER A 455 -6.90 -56.03 -7.79
C SER A 455 -7.44 -56.57 -6.46
N GLN A 456 -7.71 -55.68 -5.50
CA GLN A 456 -8.37 -56.04 -4.23
C GLN A 456 -9.80 -56.52 -4.41
N LYS A 457 -10.58 -55.88 -5.29
CA LYS A 457 -11.94 -56.30 -5.65
C LYS A 457 -11.94 -57.70 -6.27
N ASP A 458 -11.02 -57.99 -7.19
CA ASP A 458 -10.93 -59.31 -7.83
C ASP A 458 -10.47 -60.39 -6.82
N ALA A 459 -9.56 -60.04 -5.92
CA ALA A 459 -9.16 -60.90 -4.79
C ALA A 459 -10.25 -61.08 -3.70
N LEU A 460 -11.29 -60.24 -3.69
CA LEU A 460 -12.50 -60.44 -2.89
C LEU A 460 -13.56 -61.24 -3.65
N ALA A 461 -13.66 -61.08 -4.97
CA ALA A 461 -14.57 -61.85 -5.82
C ALA A 461 -14.20 -63.34 -5.83
N THR A 462 -12.91 -63.68 -5.94
CA THR A 462 -12.43 -65.07 -5.84
C THR A 462 -12.73 -65.68 -4.47
N LYS A 463 -12.47 -64.96 -3.37
CA LYS A 463 -12.82 -65.40 -2.00
C LYS A 463 -14.32 -65.56 -1.78
N LEU A 464 -15.14 -64.72 -2.42
CA LEU A 464 -16.60 -64.87 -2.40
C LEU A 464 -17.02 -66.14 -3.13
N GLU A 465 -16.43 -66.44 -4.30
CA GLU A 465 -16.73 -67.67 -5.04
C GLU A 465 -16.27 -68.93 -4.29
N GLU A 466 -15.07 -68.93 -3.70
CA GLU A 466 -14.64 -69.96 -2.76
C GLU A 466 -15.63 -70.15 -1.61
N SER A 467 -16.19 -69.06 -1.07
CA SER A 467 -17.16 -69.12 0.02
C SER A 467 -18.52 -69.66 -0.44
N LYS A 468 -18.94 -69.42 -1.69
CA LYS A 468 -20.13 -70.05 -2.27
C LYS A 468 -19.93 -71.54 -2.46
N MET A 469 -18.78 -71.97 -3.00
CA MET A 469 -18.47 -73.40 -3.16
C MET A 469 -18.54 -74.11 -1.80
N LYS A 470 -17.90 -73.55 -0.76
CA LYS A 470 -17.97 -74.09 0.61
C LYS A 470 -19.39 -74.12 1.20
N ILE A 471 -20.28 -73.20 0.79
CA ILE A 471 -21.71 -73.25 1.18
C ILE A 471 -22.43 -74.37 0.43
N ILE A 472 -22.19 -74.55 -0.87
CA ILE A 472 -22.75 -75.65 -1.67
C ILE A 472 -22.29 -77.01 -1.14
N ASP A 473 -21.00 -77.15 -0.78
CA ASP A 473 -20.46 -78.36 -0.15
C ASP A 473 -21.20 -78.68 1.17
N LEU A 474 -21.40 -77.67 2.03
CA LEU A 474 -22.14 -77.81 3.29
C LEU A 474 -23.65 -78.08 3.09
N GLU A 475 -24.25 -77.54 2.03
CA GLU A 475 -25.63 -77.85 1.64
C GLU A 475 -25.76 -79.29 1.13
N ILE A 476 -24.74 -79.83 0.45
CA ILE A 476 -24.68 -81.25 0.06
C ILE A 476 -24.53 -82.12 1.31
N GLU A 477 -23.57 -81.85 2.21
CA GLU A 477 -23.39 -82.59 3.48
C GLU A 477 -24.67 -82.58 4.34
N LEU A 478 -25.39 -81.45 4.38
CA LEU A 478 -26.65 -81.31 5.10
C LEU A 478 -27.78 -82.13 4.46
N ASN A 479 -27.87 -82.14 3.12
CA ASN A 479 -28.86 -82.95 2.40
C ASN A 479 -28.58 -84.44 2.54
N GLU A 480 -27.32 -84.89 2.47
CA GLU A 480 -26.93 -86.28 2.76
C GLU A 480 -27.28 -86.67 4.20
N SER A 481 -26.93 -85.81 5.17
CA SER A 481 -27.28 -86.01 6.58
C SER A 481 -28.79 -86.10 6.81
N SER A 482 -29.58 -85.28 6.12
CA SER A 482 -31.05 -85.28 6.14
C SER A 482 -31.63 -86.55 5.53
N LEU A 483 -31.07 -87.01 4.40
CA LEU A 483 -31.46 -88.26 3.74
C LEU A 483 -31.23 -89.47 4.66
N ILE A 484 -30.05 -89.55 5.29
CA ILE A 484 -29.69 -90.57 6.30
C ILE A 484 -30.66 -90.51 7.48
N LEU A 485 -31.00 -89.32 7.99
CA LEU A 485 -31.97 -89.17 9.08
C LEU A 485 -33.36 -89.67 8.68
N SER A 486 -33.79 -89.39 7.44
CA SER A 486 -35.06 -89.87 6.89
C SER A 486 -35.12 -91.39 6.76
N GLU A 487 -33.99 -92.04 6.46
CA GLU A 487 -33.90 -93.49 6.35
C GLU A 487 -33.92 -94.16 7.73
N VAL A 488 -33.22 -93.60 8.71
CA VAL A 488 -33.27 -94.03 10.12
C VAL A 488 -34.68 -93.90 10.69
N LEU A 489 -35.44 -92.85 10.34
CA LEU A 489 -36.82 -92.63 10.80
C LEU A 489 -37.86 -93.57 10.16
N LYS A 490 -37.52 -94.31 9.09
CA LYS A 490 -38.38 -95.35 8.51
C LYS A 490 -38.23 -96.72 9.20
N MET A 491 -37.20 -96.89 10.03
CA MET A 491 -36.93 -98.14 10.74
C MET A 491 -37.89 -98.29 11.94
N PRO A 492 -38.64 -99.40 12.08
CA PRO A 492 -39.45 -99.66 13.27
C PRO A 492 -38.55 -99.86 14.51
N ASP A 493 -39.04 -99.50 15.71
CA ASP A 493 -38.31 -99.62 16.99
C ASP A 493 -38.11 -101.10 17.40
N GLY A 494 -37.12 -101.75 16.78
CA GLY A 494 -36.62 -103.09 17.12
C GLY A 494 -35.27 -103.05 17.85
N PRO A 495 -34.73 -104.22 18.26
CA PRO A 495 -33.45 -104.30 18.97
C PRO A 495 -32.26 -103.75 18.16
N GLU A 496 -32.34 -103.75 16.84
CA GLU A 496 -31.33 -103.18 15.93
C GLU A 496 -31.19 -101.66 16.08
N MET A 497 -32.29 -100.96 16.40
CA MET A 497 -32.31 -99.52 16.68
C MET A 497 -31.37 -99.16 17.85
N ASN A 498 -31.21 -100.05 18.84
CA ASN A 498 -30.29 -99.84 19.96
C ASN A 498 -28.80 -100.05 19.60
N ASN A 499 -28.51 -100.79 18.53
CA ASN A 499 -27.16 -100.89 17.98
C ASN A 499 -26.83 -99.65 17.14
N ILE A 500 -27.78 -99.16 16.34
CA ILE A 500 -27.64 -97.89 15.59
C ILE A 500 -27.46 -96.71 16.55
N LYS A 501 -28.23 -96.62 17.64
CA LYS A 501 -28.06 -95.62 18.72
C LYS A 501 -26.69 -95.68 19.44
N ARG A 502 -25.89 -96.72 19.21
CA ARG A 502 -24.49 -96.86 19.69
C ARG A 502 -23.44 -96.70 18.58
N SER A 503 -23.85 -96.47 17.34
CA SER A 503 -22.96 -96.24 16.21
C SER A 503 -22.21 -94.91 16.35
N LYS A 504 -20.98 -94.88 15.82
CA LYS A 504 -20.18 -93.66 15.70
C LYS A 504 -20.88 -92.61 14.83
N SER A 505 -21.62 -93.03 13.80
CA SER A 505 -22.41 -92.12 12.94
C SER A 505 -23.58 -91.46 13.68
N PHE A 506 -24.26 -92.19 14.56
CA PHE A 506 -25.34 -91.63 15.40
C PHE A 506 -24.80 -90.60 16.40
N PHE A 507 -23.61 -90.82 16.95
CA PHE A 507 -22.95 -89.84 17.83
C PHE A 507 -22.47 -88.58 17.11
N GLU A 508 -22.04 -88.66 15.84
CA GLU A 508 -21.75 -87.46 15.04
C GLU A 508 -23.04 -86.72 14.62
N LEU A 509 -24.13 -87.41 14.29
CA LEU A 509 -25.45 -86.79 14.10
C LEU A 509 -25.97 -86.12 15.39
N GLN A 510 -25.70 -86.69 16.56
CA GLN A 510 -26.02 -86.05 17.85
C GLN A 510 -25.12 -84.84 18.17
N LYS A 511 -23.93 -84.74 17.57
CA LYS A 511 -23.11 -83.51 17.59
C LYS A 511 -23.63 -82.45 16.62
N SER A 512 -24.06 -82.81 15.41
CA SER A 512 -24.60 -81.84 14.45
C SER A 512 -25.95 -81.26 14.89
N GLY A 513 -26.79 -82.03 15.60
CA GLY A 513 -27.94 -81.47 16.33
C GLY A 513 -27.54 -80.33 17.30
N LYS A 514 -26.40 -80.49 18.00
CA LYS A 514 -25.80 -79.44 18.85
C LYS A 514 -25.03 -78.36 18.06
N VAL A 515 -25.11 -78.35 16.73
CA VAL A 515 -24.72 -77.23 15.86
C VAL A 515 -25.95 -76.45 15.40
N VAL A 516 -27.11 -77.12 15.21
CA VAL A 516 -28.41 -76.44 14.99
C VAL A 516 -28.76 -75.53 16.17
N ASP A 517 -28.59 -76.01 17.42
CA ASP A 517 -28.71 -75.20 18.67
C ASP A 517 -27.77 -73.97 18.73
N ARG A 518 -26.77 -73.89 17.86
CA ARG A 518 -25.84 -72.75 17.73
C ARG A 518 -26.12 -71.88 16.50
N LEU A 519 -26.79 -72.41 15.48
CA LEU A 519 -27.28 -71.65 14.32
C LEU A 519 -28.49 -70.78 14.68
N ASP A 520 -29.42 -71.26 15.52
CA ASP A 520 -30.53 -70.44 16.03
C ASP A 520 -30.11 -69.38 17.08
N LYS A 521 -28.81 -69.22 17.33
CA LYS A 521 -28.22 -68.05 18.01
C LYS A 521 -27.49 -67.08 17.07
N CYS A 522 -27.61 -67.26 15.75
CA CYS A 522 -27.05 -66.38 14.73
C CYS A 522 -28.11 -65.89 13.71
N LYS A 523 -29.32 -65.61 14.20
CA LYS A 523 -30.31 -64.76 13.52
C LYS A 523 -30.43 -63.45 14.31
N TYR A 524 -30.57 -62.34 13.58
CA TYR A 524 -30.25 -60.96 14.00
C TYR A 524 -28.72 -60.74 14.22
N SER A 525 -28.07 -59.71 13.69
CA SER A 525 -28.59 -58.50 13.01
C SER A 525 -27.78 -58.12 11.76
N ARG A 526 -28.49 -57.85 10.66
CA ARG A 526 -28.11 -56.96 9.55
C ARG A 526 -29.41 -56.41 8.89
N SER A 527 -29.25 -55.34 8.11
CA SER A 527 -30.28 -54.49 7.49
C SER A 527 -31.23 -53.71 8.44
N ASP A 528 -30.85 -52.45 8.66
CA ASP A 528 -31.57 -51.25 8.18
C ASP A 528 -32.93 -50.80 8.77
N ASN A 529 -32.94 -49.48 9.04
CA ASN A 529 -34.00 -48.48 8.90
C ASN A 529 -35.12 -48.26 9.95
N ASP A 530 -35.29 -46.96 10.21
CA ASP A 530 -36.51 -46.18 10.42
C ASP A 530 -37.42 -46.30 11.68
N LEU A 531 -37.64 -45.11 12.25
CA LEU A 531 -38.89 -44.56 12.80
C LEU A 531 -39.60 -45.19 14.04
N ASP A 532 -39.27 -44.61 15.20
CA ASP A 532 -40.17 -43.70 15.95
C ASP A 532 -41.31 -44.25 16.87
N LYS A 533 -41.65 -43.41 17.87
CA LYS A 533 -42.87 -43.35 18.72
C LYS A 533 -43.08 -44.30 19.92
N MET A 534 -44.05 -43.85 20.74
CA MET A 534 -44.68 -44.45 21.93
C MET A 534 -43.83 -44.43 23.23
N HIS A 535 -44.30 -43.97 24.39
CA HIS A 535 -45.48 -43.18 24.82
C HIS A 535 -45.12 -42.59 26.22
N TYR A 536 -45.74 -41.52 26.77
CA TYR A 536 -47.11 -41.52 27.32
C TYR A 536 -47.66 -40.11 27.61
N LYS A 537 -48.99 -40.05 27.60
CA LYS A 537 -49.90 -38.92 27.86
C LYS A 537 -49.72 -38.26 29.24
N ASP A 538 -50.00 -36.95 29.34
CA ASP A 538 -51.12 -36.48 30.19
C ASP A 538 -51.78 -35.19 29.62
N LYS A 539 -52.76 -34.62 30.33
CA LYS A 539 -53.86 -33.80 29.78
C LYS A 539 -53.63 -32.29 29.76
N LYS A 540 -54.29 -31.66 28.76
CA LYS A 540 -54.96 -30.35 28.79
C LYS A 540 -54.60 -29.36 29.91
N ARG A 541 -53.87 -28.31 29.54
CA ARG A 541 -54.15 -26.90 29.90
C ARG A 541 -53.48 -26.02 28.83
N GLU A 542 -54.18 -25.01 28.33
CA GLU A 542 -53.60 -23.96 27.49
C GLU A 542 -53.20 -22.77 28.37
N PRO A 543 -51.92 -22.37 28.39
CA PRO A 543 -51.49 -21.03 28.76
C PRO A 543 -51.08 -20.21 27.51
N PRO A 544 -51.15 -18.88 27.54
CA PRO A 544 -50.96 -18.06 26.34
C PRO A 544 -49.49 -17.98 25.89
N ASP A 545 -49.22 -18.54 24.70
CA ASP A 545 -48.14 -18.18 23.75
C ASP A 545 -46.76 -17.83 24.34
N LEU A 546 -46.34 -18.58 25.37
CA LEU A 546 -45.12 -18.31 26.14
C LEU A 546 -43.86 -18.28 25.25
N SER A 547 -43.88 -19.04 24.15
CA SER A 547 -42.80 -19.11 23.16
C SER A 547 -42.62 -17.81 22.39
N LYS A 548 -43.70 -17.14 21.96
CA LYS A 548 -43.59 -15.83 21.28
C LYS A 548 -43.26 -14.72 22.27
N LEU A 549 -43.77 -14.79 23.51
CA LEU A 549 -43.39 -13.81 24.53
C LEU A 549 -41.90 -13.94 24.90
N THR A 550 -41.42 -15.15 25.14
CA THR A 550 -39.99 -15.43 25.40
C THR A 550 -39.11 -14.99 24.22
N ARG A 551 -39.52 -15.28 22.99
CA ARG A 551 -38.79 -14.82 21.79
C ARG A 551 -38.76 -13.31 21.68
N LYS A 552 -39.89 -12.62 21.87
CA LYS A 552 -39.94 -11.15 21.84
C LYS A 552 -39.16 -10.50 22.98
N ILE A 553 -39.10 -11.13 24.16
CA ILE A 553 -38.22 -10.69 25.27
C ILE A 553 -36.75 -10.87 24.87
N PHE A 554 -36.36 -12.01 24.30
CA PHE A 554 -35.00 -12.26 23.81
C PHE A 554 -34.58 -11.27 22.72
N ASP A 555 -35.44 -11.03 21.73
CA ASP A 555 -35.19 -10.08 20.64
C ASP A 555 -35.05 -8.65 21.19
N LEU A 556 -35.90 -8.23 22.14
CA LEU A 556 -35.78 -6.93 22.83
C LEU A 556 -34.53 -6.84 23.72
N THR A 557 -34.13 -7.92 24.41
CA THR A 557 -32.88 -7.94 25.20
C THR A 557 -31.67 -7.82 24.29
N LYS A 558 -31.69 -8.45 23.11
CA LYS A 558 -30.64 -8.29 22.09
C LYS A 558 -30.60 -6.86 21.54
N GLU A 559 -31.76 -6.26 21.27
CA GLU A 559 -31.87 -4.88 20.79
C GLU A 559 -31.38 -3.87 21.85
N ILE A 560 -31.73 -4.07 23.13
CA ILE A 560 -31.23 -3.29 24.27
C ILE A 560 -29.72 -3.47 24.42
N GLY A 561 -29.18 -4.68 24.26
CA GLY A 561 -27.74 -4.92 24.25
C GLY A 561 -27.02 -4.11 23.17
N ILE A 562 -27.51 -4.16 21.93
CA ILE A 562 -26.96 -3.39 20.80
C ILE A 562 -27.05 -1.87 21.06
N LYS A 563 -28.18 -1.40 21.59
CA LYS A 563 -28.37 0.02 21.96
C LYS A 563 -27.45 0.46 23.08
N ASN A 564 -27.22 -0.37 24.10
CA ASN A 564 -26.30 -0.09 25.19
C ASN A 564 -24.84 -0.05 24.70
N SER A 565 -24.40 -1.00 23.87
CA SER A 565 -23.06 -0.95 23.27
C SER A 565 -22.87 0.30 22.40
N LYS A 566 -23.88 0.67 21.60
CA LYS A 566 -23.82 1.90 20.80
C LYS A 566 -23.82 3.17 21.66
N LEU A 567 -24.52 3.18 22.78
CA LEU A 567 -24.52 4.30 23.74
C LEU A 567 -23.17 4.43 24.47
N ILE A 568 -22.53 3.31 24.83
CA ILE A 568 -21.17 3.30 25.38
C ILE A 568 -20.17 3.85 24.36
N GLU A 569 -20.24 3.41 23.10
CA GLU A 569 -19.31 3.91 22.07
C GLU A 569 -19.58 5.39 21.72
N GLN A 570 -20.84 5.83 21.72
CA GLN A 570 -21.17 7.26 21.60
C GLN A 570 -20.64 8.08 22.79
N GLN A 571 -20.74 7.58 24.02
CA GLN A 571 -20.12 8.21 25.20
C GLN A 571 -18.59 8.27 25.07
N ARG A 572 -17.96 7.22 24.53
CA ARG A 572 -16.51 7.17 24.28
C ARG A 572 -16.09 8.20 23.23
N CYS A 573 -16.80 8.29 22.11
CA CYS A 573 -16.57 9.31 21.08
C CYS A 573 -16.81 10.72 21.63
N ILE A 574 -17.82 10.94 22.48
CA ILE A 574 -18.03 12.23 23.16
C ILE A 574 -16.86 12.55 24.09
N SER A 575 -16.38 11.61 24.91
CA SER A 575 -15.20 11.83 25.77
C SER A 575 -13.94 12.16 24.96
N ILE A 576 -13.70 11.46 23.85
CA ILE A 576 -12.57 11.73 22.94
C ILE A 576 -12.72 13.10 22.27
N LEU A 577 -13.92 13.49 21.85
CA LEU A 577 -14.19 14.81 21.27
C LEU A 577 -14.06 15.93 22.32
N GLU A 578 -14.51 15.72 23.55
CA GLU A 578 -14.26 16.66 24.65
C GLU A 578 -12.77 16.78 25.00
N GLU A 579 -12.03 15.68 24.96
CA GLU A 579 -10.59 15.66 25.24
C GLU A 579 -9.81 16.35 24.12
N ALA A 580 -10.12 16.04 22.86
CA ALA A 580 -9.62 16.76 21.70
C ALA A 580 -10.05 18.25 21.69
N LEU A 581 -11.22 18.62 22.24
CA LEU A 581 -11.61 20.01 22.42
C LEU A 581 -10.90 20.68 23.60
N ARG A 582 -10.52 19.93 24.65
CA ARG A 582 -9.65 20.43 25.72
C ARG A 582 -8.23 20.67 25.21
N GLU A 583 -7.71 19.80 24.35
CA GLU A 583 -6.39 19.91 23.72
C GLU A 583 -6.33 20.99 22.63
N ASN A 584 -7.31 21.06 21.72
CA ASN A 584 -7.36 22.10 20.67
C ASN A 584 -7.69 23.50 21.21
N ASN A 585 -8.17 23.61 22.45
CA ASN A 585 -8.23 24.90 23.15
C ASN A 585 -6.83 25.30 23.63
N ASN A 586 -6.00 25.73 22.67
CA ASN A 586 -4.66 26.31 22.84
C ASN A 586 -4.67 27.62 23.67
N ILE A 587 -5.71 27.92 24.45
CA ILE A 587 -5.86 29.08 25.33
C ILE A 587 -4.64 29.18 26.25
N ALA A 588 -4.21 28.06 26.86
CA ALA A 588 -3.03 28.04 27.72
C ALA A 588 -1.73 28.42 26.96
N GLU A 589 -1.54 27.92 25.73
CA GLU A 589 -0.37 28.26 24.92
C GLU A 589 -0.42 29.69 24.40
N PHE A 590 -1.59 30.18 23.96
CA PHE A 590 -1.79 31.56 23.53
C PHE A 590 -1.66 32.55 24.69
N GLU A 591 -2.14 32.23 25.89
CA GLU A 591 -1.92 33.04 27.09
C GLU A 591 -0.44 33.07 27.48
N GLN A 592 0.27 31.93 27.38
CA GLN A 592 1.70 31.85 27.66
C GLN A 592 2.53 32.62 26.61
N LEU A 593 2.16 32.55 25.32
CA LEU A 593 2.74 33.36 24.25
C LEU A 593 2.43 34.85 24.41
N LEU A 594 1.20 35.22 24.78
CA LEU A 594 0.82 36.61 25.08
C LEU A 594 1.58 37.16 26.29
N ALA A 595 1.82 36.36 27.32
CA ALA A 595 2.67 36.73 28.46
C ALA A 595 4.14 36.94 28.03
N VAL A 596 4.67 36.05 27.17
CA VAL A 596 6.03 36.19 26.61
C VAL A 596 6.15 37.41 25.68
N VAL A 597 5.11 37.76 24.92
CA VAL A 597 5.07 38.98 24.09
C VAL A 597 5.04 40.21 24.99
N ARG A 598 4.09 40.31 25.94
CA ARG A 598 4.02 41.45 26.88
C ARG A 598 5.32 41.66 27.66
N SER A 599 5.94 40.60 28.15
CA SER A 599 7.23 40.67 28.85
C SER A 599 8.38 41.16 27.95
N LYS A 600 8.33 40.88 26.65
CA LYS A 600 9.28 41.45 25.67
C LYS A 600 8.97 42.93 25.39
N ASP A 601 7.70 43.30 25.23
CA ASP A 601 7.29 44.68 24.97
C ASP A 601 7.59 45.62 26.16
N GLU A 602 7.36 45.16 27.40
CA GLU A 602 7.76 45.86 28.63
C GLU A 602 9.28 46.10 28.66
N ARG A 603 10.06 45.07 28.32
CA ARG A 603 11.53 45.13 28.28
C ARG A 603 12.07 45.98 27.12
N ILE A 604 11.37 46.05 25.99
CA ILE A 604 11.66 47.01 24.91
C ILE A 604 11.40 48.43 25.41
N ASN A 605 10.24 48.69 26.04
CA ASN A 605 9.91 49.97 26.65
C ASN A 605 10.92 50.41 27.72
N GLU A 606 11.46 49.49 28.52
CA GLU A 606 12.54 49.78 29.47
C GLU A 606 13.85 50.15 28.78
N LEU A 607 14.25 49.42 27.72
CA LEU A 607 15.45 49.71 26.94
C LEU A 607 15.34 51.04 26.20
N GLU A 608 14.19 51.36 25.61
CA GLU A 608 13.91 52.65 24.98
C GLU A 608 13.97 53.82 25.97
N LYS A 609 13.41 53.64 27.18
CA LYS A 609 13.55 54.60 28.28
C LYS A 609 15.03 54.76 28.69
N PHE A 610 15.81 53.67 28.68
CA PHE A 610 17.25 53.71 28.96
C PHE A 610 18.05 54.46 27.88
N VAL A 611 17.75 54.23 26.60
CA VAL A 611 18.37 54.90 25.45
C VAL A 611 18.03 56.40 25.45
N ASN A 612 16.75 56.75 25.59
CA ASN A 612 16.31 58.15 25.66
C ASN A 612 16.90 58.90 26.87
N LYS A 613 17.06 58.22 28.02
CA LYS A 613 17.69 58.79 29.22
C LYS A 613 19.22 58.91 29.12
N LYS A 614 19.85 58.25 28.15
CA LYS A 614 21.32 58.27 27.92
C LYS A 614 21.74 59.18 26.75
N CYS A 615 20.83 59.50 25.84
CA CYS A 615 21.09 60.33 24.64
C CYS A 615 21.00 61.85 24.95
N GLY A 616 21.79 62.29 25.92
CA GLY A 616 21.99 63.70 26.28
C GLY A 616 23.43 64.16 25.99
N SER A 617 23.58 65.31 25.33
CA SER A 617 24.85 66.01 25.03
C SER A 617 25.85 65.37 24.05
N SER A 618 25.47 65.27 22.77
CA SER A 618 26.42 65.38 21.64
C SER A 618 25.77 66.03 20.42
N PRO A 619 26.45 66.91 19.64
CA PRO A 619 25.89 67.50 18.41
C PRO A 619 25.74 66.51 17.22
N SER A 620 26.39 65.34 17.26
CA SER A 620 26.30 64.32 16.21
C SER A 620 24.88 63.75 16.06
N ASP A 621 24.27 63.38 17.18
CA ASP A 621 23.07 62.55 17.28
C ASP A 621 21.85 63.18 16.57
N CYS A 622 21.86 64.50 16.35
CA CYS A 622 20.78 65.21 15.67
C CYS A 622 20.66 64.84 14.18
N LYS A 623 21.78 64.55 13.50
CA LYS A 623 21.75 64.09 12.10
C LYS A 623 21.24 62.66 11.98
N ASP A 624 21.72 61.79 12.84
CA ASP A 624 21.33 60.37 12.83
C ASP A 624 19.86 60.21 13.24
N LYS A 625 19.38 60.96 14.25
CA LYS A 625 17.95 61.03 14.58
C LYS A 625 17.10 61.52 13.41
N LYS A 626 17.53 62.54 12.66
CA LYS A 626 16.79 62.96 11.46
C LYS A 626 16.77 61.86 10.40
N ARG A 627 17.89 61.18 10.17
CA ARG A 627 17.96 60.08 9.20
C ARG A 627 17.12 58.87 9.62
N ILE A 628 17.02 58.59 10.92
CA ILE A 628 16.13 57.56 11.47
C ILE A 628 14.67 57.94 11.22
N LEU A 629 14.26 59.19 11.49
CA LEU A 629 12.90 59.66 11.19
C LEU A 629 12.55 59.56 9.69
N GLU A 630 13.47 59.93 8.79
CA GLU A 630 13.29 59.75 7.33
C GLU A 630 13.10 58.27 6.95
N LEU A 631 13.83 57.35 7.59
CA LEU A 631 13.70 55.91 7.36
C LEU A 631 12.42 55.33 7.99
N GLU A 632 11.98 55.86 9.12
CA GLU A 632 10.70 55.48 9.74
C GLU A 632 9.50 55.95 8.91
N GLU A 633 9.53 57.14 8.31
CA GLU A 633 8.47 57.60 7.40
C GLU A 633 8.45 56.77 6.12
N ALA A 634 9.60 56.51 5.49
CA ALA A 634 9.69 55.62 4.34
C ALA A 634 9.23 54.17 4.65
N LEU A 635 9.47 53.68 5.87
CA LEU A 635 8.97 52.38 6.32
C LEU A 635 7.45 52.40 6.52
N LYS A 636 6.89 53.45 7.14
CA LYS A 636 5.43 53.64 7.30
C LYS A 636 4.72 53.71 5.93
N GLU A 637 5.30 54.43 4.97
CA GLU A 637 4.81 54.52 3.59
C GLU A 637 4.89 53.15 2.88
N SER A 638 6.00 52.42 3.02
CA SER A 638 6.15 51.07 2.46
C SER A 638 5.16 50.06 3.07
N VAL A 639 4.81 50.20 4.36
CA VAL A 639 3.80 49.35 5.04
C VAL A 639 2.38 49.71 4.60
N LEU A 640 2.08 51.00 4.41
CA LEU A 640 0.80 51.45 3.82
C LEU A 640 0.61 50.90 2.41
N ILE A 641 1.63 51.03 1.55
CA ILE A 641 1.60 50.50 0.18
C ILE A 641 1.46 48.96 0.16
N ALA A 642 2.02 48.25 1.14
CA ALA A 642 1.80 46.81 1.29
C ALA A 642 0.34 46.49 1.68
N ALA A 643 -0.20 47.17 2.70
CA ALA A 643 -1.57 46.98 3.16
C ALA A 643 -2.62 47.34 2.09
N GLU A 644 -2.39 48.38 1.28
CA GLU A 644 -3.25 48.72 0.15
C GLU A 644 -3.22 47.66 -0.95
N ARG A 645 -2.04 47.07 -1.25
CA ARG A 645 -1.92 45.96 -2.20
C ARG A 645 -2.61 44.70 -1.70
N GLU A 646 -2.47 44.37 -0.42
CA GLU A 646 -3.18 43.24 0.22
C GLU A 646 -4.70 43.45 0.21
N LYS A 647 -5.18 44.67 0.48
CA LYS A 647 -6.60 45.03 0.37
C LYS A 647 -7.13 44.87 -1.05
N VAL A 648 -6.41 45.38 -2.06
CA VAL A 648 -6.81 45.21 -3.47
C VAL A 648 -6.82 43.73 -3.87
N PHE A 649 -5.81 42.95 -3.45
CA PHE A 649 -5.76 41.51 -3.70
C PHE A 649 -6.93 40.76 -3.05
N TYR A 650 -7.31 41.13 -1.82
CA TYR A 650 -8.48 40.58 -1.14
C TYR A 650 -9.79 40.93 -1.85
N GLU A 651 -9.96 42.17 -2.31
CA GLU A 651 -11.13 42.58 -3.10
C GLU A 651 -11.20 41.87 -4.46
N GLU A 652 -10.06 41.61 -5.09
CA GLU A 652 -9.93 40.86 -6.35
C GLU A 652 -10.35 39.38 -6.16
N GLU A 653 -9.82 38.73 -5.11
CA GLU A 653 -10.14 37.33 -4.82
C GLU A 653 -11.58 37.15 -4.30
N GLN A 654 -12.16 38.12 -3.58
CA GLN A 654 -13.60 38.10 -3.26
C GLN A 654 -14.48 38.20 -4.52
N ARG A 655 -14.14 39.11 -5.46
CA ARG A 655 -14.83 39.18 -6.78
C ARG A 655 -14.68 37.86 -7.56
N ARG A 656 -13.54 37.19 -7.45
CA ARG A 656 -13.29 35.87 -8.05
C ARG A 656 -14.13 34.77 -7.40
N ILE A 657 -14.17 34.69 -6.07
CA ILE A 657 -15.00 33.76 -5.30
C ILE A 657 -16.49 33.94 -5.63
N GLU A 658 -16.96 35.18 -5.75
CA GLU A 658 -18.34 35.47 -6.15
C GLU A 658 -18.62 35.03 -7.59
N THR A 659 -17.68 35.27 -8.52
CA THR A 659 -17.79 34.83 -9.92
C THR A 659 -17.82 33.30 -10.03
N LEU A 660 -16.99 32.59 -9.28
CA LEU A 660 -16.99 31.12 -9.19
C LEU A 660 -18.30 30.60 -8.57
N ARG A 661 -18.85 31.27 -7.54
CA ARG A 661 -20.16 30.94 -6.96
C ARG A 661 -21.31 31.14 -7.96
N LYS A 662 -21.27 32.20 -8.78
CA LYS A 662 -22.23 32.42 -9.87
C LYS A 662 -22.10 31.38 -10.98
N MET A 663 -20.88 31.02 -11.36
CA MET A 663 -20.59 29.95 -12.32
C MET A 663 -21.15 28.59 -11.84
N GLY A 664 -20.89 28.21 -10.59
CA GLY A 664 -21.43 26.99 -9.99
C GLY A 664 -22.96 26.96 -9.96
N LYS A 665 -23.62 28.08 -9.65
CA LYS A 665 -25.10 28.20 -9.76
C LYS A 665 -25.60 28.01 -11.20
N MET A 666 -24.88 28.51 -12.20
CA MET A 666 -25.24 28.31 -13.62
C MET A 666 -25.00 26.87 -14.08
N GLU A 667 -23.89 26.25 -13.71
CA GLU A 667 -23.64 24.83 -13.97
C GLU A 667 -24.71 23.95 -13.34
N GLN A 668 -25.11 24.21 -12.09
CA GLN A 668 -26.18 23.47 -11.42
C GLN A 668 -27.50 23.60 -12.18
N ARG A 669 -27.88 24.80 -12.64
CA ARG A 669 -29.07 25.02 -13.48
C ARG A 669 -28.99 24.25 -14.80
N ILE A 670 -27.85 24.25 -15.49
CA ILE A 670 -27.63 23.50 -16.74
C ILE A 670 -27.79 22.00 -16.50
N ARG A 671 -27.16 21.46 -15.45
CA ARG A 671 -27.29 20.04 -15.07
C ARG A 671 -28.74 19.67 -14.73
N SER A 672 -29.47 20.51 -13.98
CA SER A 672 -30.90 20.27 -13.68
C SER A 672 -31.78 20.26 -14.94
N LEU A 673 -31.55 21.16 -15.90
CA LEU A 673 -32.27 21.18 -17.17
C LEU A 673 -31.95 19.94 -18.03
N GLN A 674 -30.68 19.53 -18.07
CA GLN A 674 -30.25 18.29 -18.74
C GLN A 674 -30.90 17.06 -18.11
N ASN A 675 -30.89 16.95 -16.77
CA ASN A 675 -31.52 15.86 -16.03
C ASN A 675 -33.03 15.79 -16.29
N ALA A 676 -33.74 16.93 -16.24
CA ALA A 676 -35.17 17.00 -16.56
C ALA A 676 -35.44 16.53 -18.01
N SER A 677 -34.63 16.95 -18.98
CA SER A 677 -34.78 16.51 -20.37
C SER A 677 -34.57 14.99 -20.55
N ALA A 678 -33.61 14.41 -19.82
CA ALA A 678 -33.31 12.98 -19.87
C ALA A 678 -34.37 12.12 -19.16
N LEU A 679 -34.96 12.63 -18.07
CA LEU A 679 -36.06 11.96 -17.35
C LEU A 679 -37.38 12.01 -18.12
N ASN A 680 -37.62 13.09 -18.87
CA ASN A 680 -38.80 13.26 -19.73
C ASN A 680 -38.70 12.49 -21.07
N CYS A 681 -37.49 12.21 -21.55
CA CYS A 681 -37.29 11.34 -22.72
C CYS A 681 -37.55 9.87 -22.36
N GLY A 682 -38.63 9.27 -22.88
CA GLY A 682 -39.03 7.90 -22.53
C GLY A 682 -37.92 6.84 -22.68
N THR A 683 -37.12 6.92 -23.75
CA THR A 683 -35.97 6.02 -23.99
C THR A 683 -34.91 6.21 -22.90
N CYS A 684 -34.43 7.43 -22.68
CA CYS A 684 -33.40 7.72 -21.68
C CYS A 684 -33.89 7.42 -20.25
N SER A 685 -35.13 7.78 -19.91
CA SER A 685 -35.78 7.49 -18.63
C SER A 685 -35.79 5.98 -18.34
N SER A 686 -36.06 5.14 -19.35
CA SER A 686 -36.03 3.67 -19.20
C SER A 686 -34.62 3.12 -18.97
N VAL A 687 -33.62 3.66 -19.67
CA VAL A 687 -32.20 3.29 -19.53
C VAL A 687 -31.64 3.74 -18.19
N LEU A 688 -31.89 4.98 -17.77
CA LEU A 688 -31.49 5.51 -16.45
C LEU A 688 -32.13 4.72 -15.30
N LYS A 689 -33.41 4.31 -15.44
CA LYS A 689 -34.08 3.41 -14.48
C LYS A 689 -33.56 1.97 -14.53
N ARG A 690 -32.81 1.55 -15.56
CA ARG A 690 -32.07 0.27 -15.58
C ARG A 690 -30.68 0.44 -14.96
N LEU A 691 -29.99 1.54 -15.30
CA LEU A 691 -28.69 1.93 -14.74
C LEU A 691 -28.76 2.00 -13.22
N LYS A 692 -29.66 2.82 -12.65
CA LYS A 692 -29.78 2.98 -11.20
C LYS A 692 -30.04 1.66 -10.47
N ARG A 693 -30.91 0.80 -11.00
CA ARG A 693 -31.14 -0.55 -10.43
C ARG A 693 -29.92 -1.49 -10.49
N LEU A 694 -29.02 -1.31 -11.45
CA LEU A 694 -27.74 -2.04 -11.51
C LEU A 694 -26.69 -1.43 -10.58
N GLU A 695 -26.70 -0.11 -10.40
CA GLU A 695 -25.85 0.62 -9.45
C GLU A 695 -26.24 0.30 -8.00
N ASP A 696 -27.54 0.36 -7.66
CA ASP A 696 -28.11 -0.05 -6.36
C ASP A 696 -27.73 -1.50 -6.03
N ALA A 697 -27.85 -2.41 -7.01
CA ALA A 697 -27.50 -3.82 -6.86
C ALA A 697 -25.98 -4.03 -6.69
N LEU A 698 -25.15 -3.29 -7.45
CA LEU A 698 -23.70 -3.33 -7.33
C LEU A 698 -23.24 -2.82 -5.96
N GLN A 699 -23.79 -1.69 -5.49
CA GLN A 699 -23.53 -1.15 -4.16
C GLN A 699 -23.95 -2.14 -3.06
N HIS A 700 -25.12 -2.79 -3.20
CA HIS A 700 -25.55 -3.81 -2.26
C HIS A 700 -24.61 -5.03 -2.23
N CYS A 701 -24.17 -5.52 -3.40
CA CYS A 701 -23.19 -6.59 -3.49
C CYS A 701 -21.82 -6.20 -2.90
N GLN A 702 -21.36 -4.96 -3.10
CA GLN A 702 -20.13 -4.43 -2.51
C GLN A 702 -20.25 -4.32 -0.98
N ALA A 703 -21.32 -3.71 -0.47
CA ALA A 703 -21.58 -3.59 0.96
C ALA A 703 -21.67 -4.96 1.65
N ASN A 704 -22.32 -5.95 1.03
CA ASN A 704 -22.38 -7.32 1.52
C ASN A 704 -21.00 -8.00 1.51
N ARG A 705 -20.23 -7.88 0.42
CA ARG A 705 -18.84 -8.37 0.32
C ARG A 705 -17.98 -7.78 1.44
N ASP A 706 -18.07 -6.47 1.65
CA ASP A 706 -17.20 -5.75 2.59
C ASP A 706 -17.65 -5.94 4.04
N HIS A 707 -18.94 -6.26 4.29
CA HIS A 707 -19.42 -6.77 5.57
C HIS A 707 -18.86 -8.17 5.86
N ILE A 708 -18.94 -9.10 4.90
CA ILE A 708 -18.39 -10.46 5.03
C ILE A 708 -16.87 -10.43 5.23
N LEU A 709 -16.14 -9.56 4.52
CA LEU A 709 -14.70 -9.40 4.71
C LEU A 709 -14.34 -8.90 6.11
N ARG A 710 -15.09 -7.93 6.67
CA ARG A 710 -14.90 -7.49 8.06
C ARG A 710 -15.19 -8.60 9.07
N GLN A 711 -16.31 -9.33 8.89
CA GLN A 711 -16.64 -10.49 9.74
C GLN A 711 -15.56 -11.57 9.71
N LEU A 712 -15.03 -11.90 8.52
CA LEU A 712 -13.96 -12.88 8.36
C LEU A 712 -12.65 -12.40 9.00
N SER A 713 -12.28 -11.12 8.84
CA SER A 713 -11.06 -10.59 9.46
C SER A 713 -11.14 -10.53 10.98
N HIS A 714 -12.27 -10.14 11.57
CA HIS A 714 -12.46 -10.27 13.04
C HIS A 714 -12.42 -11.74 13.49
N LEU A 715 -13.03 -12.67 12.77
CA LEU A 715 -12.97 -14.10 13.12
C LEU A 715 -11.53 -14.66 13.04
N VAL A 716 -10.71 -14.17 12.10
CA VAL A 716 -9.29 -14.51 12.04
C VAL A 716 -8.52 -13.86 13.20
N GLN A 717 -8.87 -12.65 13.61
CA GLN A 717 -8.32 -12.00 14.81
C GLN A 717 -8.62 -12.83 16.07
N ASP A 718 -9.89 -13.18 16.33
CA ASP A 718 -10.32 -14.01 17.47
C ASP A 718 -9.54 -15.32 17.56
N VAL A 719 -9.38 -16.01 16.42
CA VAL A 719 -8.64 -17.29 16.33
C VAL A 719 -7.14 -17.10 16.57
N LEU A 720 -6.54 -15.99 16.11
CA LEU A 720 -5.14 -15.68 16.35
C LEU A 720 -4.88 -15.32 17.82
N GLU A 721 -5.74 -14.50 18.44
CA GLU A 721 -5.65 -14.14 19.85
C GLU A 721 -5.83 -15.37 20.76
N GLY A 722 -6.80 -16.25 20.44
CA GLY A 722 -6.97 -17.54 21.12
C GLY A 722 -5.74 -18.43 21.02
N ALA A 723 -5.16 -18.56 19.82
CA ALA A 723 -3.95 -19.37 19.60
C ALA A 723 -2.70 -18.77 20.28
N ILE A 724 -2.58 -17.45 20.36
CA ILE A 724 -1.50 -16.78 21.12
C ILE A 724 -1.65 -17.07 22.61
N SER A 725 -2.87 -16.93 23.14
CA SER A 725 -3.18 -17.25 24.54
C SER A 725 -2.86 -18.70 24.90
N GLU A 726 -3.17 -19.67 24.02
CA GLU A 726 -2.81 -21.08 24.20
C GLU A 726 -1.29 -21.32 24.21
N LYS A 727 -0.51 -20.53 23.48
CA LYS A 727 0.96 -20.61 23.49
C LYS A 727 1.54 -19.93 24.73
N ASP A 728 1.04 -18.78 25.13
CA ASP A 728 1.50 -18.08 26.33
C ASP A 728 1.16 -18.83 27.63
N THR A 729 0.06 -19.61 27.69
CA THR A 729 -0.18 -20.53 28.82
C THR A 729 0.81 -21.70 28.85
N GLN A 730 1.10 -22.33 27.70
CA GLN A 730 2.11 -23.40 27.61
C GLN A 730 3.53 -22.91 27.92
N ILE A 731 3.85 -21.66 27.58
CA ILE A 731 5.08 -20.97 27.97
C ILE A 731 5.11 -20.74 29.48
N ALA A 732 4.03 -20.21 30.08
CA ALA A 732 3.94 -19.97 31.51
C ALA A 732 4.01 -21.25 32.37
N GLU A 733 3.44 -22.37 31.91
CA GLU A 733 3.58 -23.68 32.57
C GLU A 733 5.05 -24.13 32.67
N LEU A 734 5.84 -23.88 31.63
CA LEU A 734 7.29 -24.18 31.64
C LEU A 734 8.07 -23.17 32.51
N GLU A 735 7.74 -21.88 32.47
CA GLU A 735 8.40 -20.86 33.31
C GLU A 735 8.14 -21.10 34.81
N VAL A 736 6.93 -21.53 35.19
CA VAL A 736 6.59 -21.93 36.57
C VAL A 736 7.33 -23.19 37.01
N LYS A 737 7.71 -24.08 36.08
CA LYS A 737 8.52 -25.27 36.37
C LYS A 737 9.98 -24.92 36.74
N GLY A 738 10.48 -23.78 36.28
CA GLY A 738 11.77 -23.21 36.68
C GLY A 738 12.99 -23.89 36.06
N VAL A 739 13.41 -25.04 36.58
CA VAL A 739 14.57 -25.79 36.04
C VAL A 739 14.07 -26.76 34.97
N LEU A 740 14.25 -26.37 33.71
CA LEU A 740 13.92 -27.17 32.54
C LEU A 740 15.07 -28.14 32.16
N ASP A 741 14.73 -29.27 31.55
CA ASP A 741 15.72 -30.09 30.84
C ASP A 741 15.95 -29.59 29.39
N GLU A 742 16.89 -30.22 28.67
CA GLU A 742 17.25 -29.84 27.30
C GLU A 742 16.06 -29.97 26.32
N SER A 743 15.20 -30.98 26.49
CA SER A 743 14.02 -31.18 25.64
C SER A 743 12.93 -30.15 25.94
N GLU A 744 12.77 -29.78 27.21
CA GLU A 744 11.82 -28.76 27.64
C GLU A 744 12.28 -27.33 27.28
N THR A 745 13.58 -27.08 27.28
CA THR A 745 14.18 -25.83 26.80
C THR A 745 13.96 -25.68 25.29
N ASN A 746 14.26 -26.72 24.50
CA ASN A 746 13.96 -26.73 23.07
C ASN A 746 12.46 -26.55 22.78
N ARG A 747 11.57 -27.12 23.60
CA ARG A 747 10.10 -26.92 23.51
C ARG A 747 9.71 -25.48 23.84
N TYR A 748 10.27 -24.89 24.88
CA TYR A 748 10.04 -23.49 25.27
C TYR A 748 10.40 -22.53 24.13
N ASP A 749 11.61 -22.66 23.57
CA ASP A 749 12.06 -21.81 22.46
C ASP A 749 11.21 -22.01 21.19
N THR A 750 10.76 -23.24 20.92
CA THR A 750 9.84 -23.54 19.82
C THR A 750 8.49 -22.87 20.01
N LEU A 751 7.87 -22.97 21.19
CA LEU A 751 6.60 -22.33 21.52
C LEU A 751 6.69 -20.80 21.42
N LYS A 752 7.80 -20.23 21.88
CA LYS A 752 8.10 -18.79 21.80
C LYS A 752 8.21 -18.31 20.35
N ALA A 753 8.95 -19.05 19.52
CA ALA A 753 9.07 -18.77 18.09
C ALA A 753 7.73 -18.94 17.32
N GLU A 754 6.87 -19.88 17.73
CA GLU A 754 5.51 -19.99 17.20
C GLU A 754 4.62 -18.82 17.62
N ARG A 755 4.65 -18.43 18.89
CA ARG A 755 3.89 -17.29 19.42
C ARG A 755 4.27 -15.98 18.75
N ASP A 756 5.56 -15.75 18.51
CA ASP A 756 6.02 -14.53 17.82
C ASP A 756 5.64 -14.51 16.33
N ARG A 757 5.52 -15.67 15.67
CA ARG A 757 4.93 -15.77 14.32
C ARG A 757 3.44 -15.44 14.34
N LEU A 758 2.69 -15.94 15.33
CA LEU A 758 1.26 -15.64 15.49
C LEU A 758 1.03 -14.16 15.78
N LEU A 759 1.81 -13.54 16.69
CA LEU A 759 1.76 -12.10 16.98
C LEU A 759 1.99 -11.23 15.74
N ASN A 760 2.94 -11.59 14.88
CA ASN A 760 3.19 -10.84 13.64
C ASN A 760 2.07 -11.03 12.60
N ARG A 761 1.42 -12.21 12.57
CA ARG A 761 0.22 -12.43 11.77
C ARG A 761 -0.98 -11.65 12.30
N LEU A 762 -1.16 -11.58 13.63
CA LEU A 762 -2.19 -10.76 14.28
C LEU A 762 -2.03 -9.28 13.96
N LYS A 763 -0.82 -8.72 14.04
CA LYS A 763 -0.54 -7.34 13.59
C LYS A 763 -0.97 -7.10 12.14
N THR A 764 -0.69 -8.06 11.25
CA THR A 764 -1.03 -7.98 9.82
C THR A 764 -2.54 -8.00 9.59
N GLU A 765 -3.29 -8.79 10.36
CA GLU A 765 -4.76 -8.82 10.28
C GLU A 765 -5.39 -7.57 10.91
N ASN A 766 -4.84 -7.05 12.02
CA ASN A 766 -5.32 -5.81 12.63
C ASN A 766 -5.09 -4.60 11.71
N GLU A 767 -3.96 -4.55 11.00
CA GLU A 767 -3.74 -3.60 9.91
C GLU A 767 -4.76 -3.73 8.77
N ARG A 768 -5.22 -4.95 8.47
CA ARG A 768 -6.22 -5.23 7.43
C ARG A 768 -7.61 -4.78 7.87
N ILE A 769 -7.96 -4.99 9.14
CA ILE A 769 -9.20 -4.51 9.77
C ILE A 769 -9.27 -2.99 9.72
N LEU A 770 -8.22 -2.29 10.19
CA LEU A 770 -8.14 -0.82 10.12
C LEU A 770 -8.32 -0.27 8.70
N LYS A 771 -7.76 -0.95 7.69
CA LYS A 771 -7.95 -0.59 6.27
C LYS A 771 -9.40 -0.81 5.82
N LEU A 772 -10.04 -1.91 6.21
CA LEU A 772 -11.46 -2.19 5.93
C LEU A 772 -12.43 -1.24 6.66
N GLU A 773 -12.02 -0.66 7.78
CA GLU A 773 -12.78 0.32 8.55
C GLU A 773 -12.62 1.73 7.99
N GLN A 774 -11.42 2.13 7.52
CA GLN A 774 -11.18 3.42 6.87
C GLN A 774 -12.01 3.62 5.59
N TYR A 775 -12.30 2.55 4.83
CA TYR A 775 -13.22 2.62 3.69
C TYR A 775 -14.72 2.74 4.06
N SER A 776 -15.06 2.92 5.34
CA SER A 776 -16.45 3.11 5.79
C SER A 776 -16.89 4.56 5.99
N GLU A 777 -15.96 5.53 5.94
CA GLU A 777 -16.36 6.93 5.74
C GLU A 777 -16.82 7.14 4.28
N PRO A 778 -17.97 7.80 4.04
CA PRO A 778 -18.41 8.11 2.70
C PRO A 778 -17.48 9.18 2.10
N SER A 779 -16.58 8.76 1.22
CA SER A 779 -15.71 9.67 0.47
C SER A 779 -16.54 10.77 -0.21
N PRO A 780 -16.25 12.07 0.00
CA PRO A 780 -16.99 13.14 -0.65
C PRO A 780 -16.91 12.95 -2.17
N PRO A 781 -18.03 13.10 -2.91
CA PRO A 781 -18.10 12.68 -4.31
C PRO A 781 -17.08 13.43 -5.17
N SER A 782 -16.18 12.68 -5.79
CA SER A 782 -15.14 13.25 -6.66
C SER A 782 -15.78 14.04 -7.81
N PRO A 783 -15.43 15.32 -8.06
CA PRO A 783 -16.17 16.20 -8.98
C PRO A 783 -16.22 15.78 -10.46
N GLY A 784 -15.53 14.71 -10.86
CA GLY A 784 -15.35 14.33 -12.26
C GLY A 784 -16.33 13.30 -12.83
N THR A 785 -16.96 12.44 -12.01
CA THR A 785 -17.78 11.33 -12.55
C THR A 785 -18.94 10.93 -11.65
N LEU A 786 -20.16 11.38 -11.97
CA LEU A 786 -21.41 10.79 -11.50
C LEU A 786 -22.44 10.81 -12.66
N PRO A 787 -23.14 9.70 -12.94
CA PRO A 787 -24.32 9.72 -13.80
C PRO A 787 -25.49 10.41 -13.08
N VAL A 788 -26.55 10.70 -13.84
CA VAL A 788 -27.73 11.47 -13.41
C VAL A 788 -28.38 10.87 -12.16
N ASP A 789 -28.19 11.50 -10.99
CA ASP A 789 -28.89 11.07 -9.78
C ASP A 789 -30.35 11.54 -9.77
N ILE A 790 -31.23 10.55 -9.90
CA ILE A 790 -32.69 10.71 -10.01
C ILE A 790 -33.33 11.12 -8.67
N THR A 791 -32.64 11.00 -7.52
CA THR A 791 -33.27 11.24 -6.20
C THR A 791 -33.28 12.70 -5.72
N VAL A 792 -32.51 13.61 -6.32
CA VAL A 792 -32.18 14.91 -5.72
C VAL A 792 -33.03 16.08 -6.28
N THR A 793 -33.89 15.84 -7.27
CA THR A 793 -34.68 16.90 -7.91
C THR A 793 -35.79 17.47 -7.04
N ASP A 794 -36.42 16.66 -6.18
CA ASP A 794 -37.60 17.10 -5.44
C ASP A 794 -37.23 17.88 -4.18
N GLU A 795 -36.18 17.46 -3.45
CA GLU A 795 -35.75 18.13 -2.21
C GLU A 795 -35.04 19.48 -2.46
N LEU A 796 -34.29 19.62 -3.56
CA LEU A 796 -33.58 20.88 -3.86
C LEU A 796 -34.49 21.99 -4.43
N LEU A 797 -35.68 21.67 -4.93
CA LEU A 797 -36.64 22.69 -5.36
C LEU A 797 -37.17 23.51 -4.17
N GLN A 798 -37.30 22.90 -2.98
CA GLN A 798 -37.83 23.56 -1.78
C GLN A 798 -36.80 24.45 -1.05
N ALA A 799 -35.54 24.49 -1.52
CA ALA A 799 -34.46 25.29 -0.94
C ALA A 799 -34.09 26.53 -1.79
N CYS A 800 -34.92 26.90 -2.76
CA CYS A 800 -34.61 27.93 -3.78
C CYS A 800 -35.45 29.22 -3.69
N ASP A 801 -36.41 29.32 -2.77
CA ASP A 801 -37.36 30.46 -2.72
C ASP A 801 -36.80 31.72 -2.01
N ASP A 802 -35.68 31.62 -1.29
CA ASP A 802 -35.09 32.78 -0.60
C ASP A 802 -34.29 33.68 -1.57
N ASN A 803 -34.88 34.85 -1.86
CA ASN A 803 -34.37 35.98 -2.67
C ASN A 803 -34.58 35.85 -4.20
N GLU A 804 -35.81 36.13 -4.65
CA GLU A 804 -36.03 36.76 -5.95
C GLU A 804 -35.44 38.18 -5.95
N GLU A 805 -34.47 38.48 -6.82
CA GLU A 805 -34.25 39.84 -7.35
C GLU A 805 -33.49 39.79 -8.70
N ASP A 806 -34.03 40.50 -9.70
CA ASP A 806 -33.49 40.92 -11.00
C ASP A 806 -32.39 40.09 -11.72
N ILE A 807 -32.84 39.19 -12.63
CA ILE A 807 -32.36 39.20 -14.03
C ILE A 807 -33.57 38.94 -14.96
N PRO A 808 -33.86 39.78 -15.97
CA PRO A 808 -34.98 39.57 -16.89
C PRO A 808 -34.86 38.27 -17.72
N ALA A 809 -35.97 37.53 -17.84
CA ALA A 809 -36.07 36.36 -18.70
C ALA A 809 -36.20 36.77 -20.19
N THR A 810 -35.12 37.30 -20.78
CA THR A 810 -35.10 37.68 -22.21
C THR A 810 -33.69 37.58 -22.81
N VAL A 811 -33.29 36.37 -23.21
CA VAL A 811 -32.59 36.04 -24.48
C VAL A 811 -32.34 34.52 -24.51
N LEU A 812 -32.97 33.86 -25.50
CA LEU A 812 -32.70 32.52 -26.06
C LEU A 812 -32.34 31.39 -25.07
#